data_AF-A0A843L2L6-F1
#
_entry.id   AF-A0A843L2L6-F1
#
_cell.length_a   1.000
_cell.length_b   1.000
_cell.length_c   1.000
_cell.angle_alpha   90.00
_cell.angle_beta   90.00
_cell.angle_gamma   90.00
#
_symmetry.space_group_name_H-M   'P 1'
#
loop_
_entity.id
_entity.type
_entity.pdbx_description
1 polymer ?
#
loop_
_entity_poly.entity_id
_entity_poly.type
_entity_poly.pdbx_seq_one_letter_code
_entity_poly.pdbx_strand_id
1 'polypeptide(L)'
;MAIRHMGLRFFRERRGEHEHEHRQLKEIVALLRYEYEDETAFVLTNVRVPYGKLDCVVLVPGGPVILELKAYRGEITGSENGAWEVRTGEGTVVPLKKNLFEQLGKERYGFIDKLLPIREKHFPEIDREYVKKVGAWGYFETGSWYPDGQMNLRKIPWFAIVTAETLLEKLRFINTGYTLLPVDMEVIVQELRLEEYDPATGRAVPAGEPVLPVKPAPPPPKPAPAPVRLPRQVPPRSCTAGPLLEELVLDNPEPLSSSQRAAVRSRNTRIRVIAGAGAGKTETLTRKIVHLLLVEQVDPSSIVAFTFTKKAAQSMKTRIYDRVTHLGGEEACSRLGEMYIGTIHAYCLSLLRDCCGYGNWGELDENQEMAFLLRVGWDCHFPDGGNYPQKCEAFLRNLNVFYAEMLDRSALREQAPGFAASLEAYEDALERHRLLTFNRMTQVAVEQLERHPGLAANIQYLIVDEYQDINRAQERLIQLLGKDARTFVVGDPHQTIYQWRGSDERCFEQFAEGLDPEEVTIAENRRSGTAILDVANVVADGFAGRRYDRLTPVRDIPGGAYLVGCRSDLSEAQWIASQIKRYVDAGRCQYSDIGLLLRSVATSAPVFIDEFRKQGIPFVVGGKVGLFRRPEVLCVAKLFMWVPKGGYFQKSRYDFNELYIDDDLLYSGCRDWKAVTPGGILPGDLVERLSAWKTAAAGEIYPDLISMYYDLLNTLGYQQLNPQDPEDAIALANLGRFAKLLTDFESVNRFGGAPRDWNQLLAWLCEYINAYATSAYDEQSPDDIRGIEAVQIMTIHQAKGLEWPVVFVPALIDGRFPSGMTGKPQEWLIPRELFDAEKYEGDLESERKLFYVAVTRAKDLLVATCFTSQNGRPKRMSVFAHDFAESEAVTYLGENDVLPFHSIPVGGEADEIQTYTAGELITYGKCPHLYRLRQIWGYEPPLSDLLGYGKALHACMGEAAAMIKDGHIPISAVARAVDQHFFMPYVGGARLEKLKADARAKLLKFSSEHAEDLRGIREAEARIEFPMEHATVAGRVDLILQQDDGLEVRDYKTSGKVVTPDEAALQVRLYALGLQSCGKIVGSASLAFLLDSSVVGVGVGADELDAARTAAQNYIQGINGRNFPAKPGPFCSRCDYGTICRWKAR
;
A
#
# COMPACT_ATOMS: atom_id res chain seq x y z
N MET A 1 5.92 -39.40 45.03
CA MET A 1 7.36 -39.30 44.74
C MET A 1 8.03 -38.80 46.01
N ALA A 2 9.06 -39.49 46.53
CA ALA A 2 9.70 -39.16 47.79
C ALA A 2 10.26 -37.73 47.77
N ILE A 3 9.93 -36.92 48.79
CA ILE A 3 10.41 -35.55 48.96
C ILE A 3 11.94 -35.62 49.12
N ARG A 4 12.68 -35.24 48.07
CA ARG A 4 14.11 -34.93 48.18
C ARG A 4 14.25 -33.66 49.03
N HIS A 5 15.22 -33.70 49.95
CA HIS A 5 15.64 -32.70 50.93
C HIS A 5 15.14 -31.26 50.77
N MET A 6 14.59 -30.71 51.87
CA MET A 6 14.41 -29.27 52.09
C MET A 6 15.80 -28.59 52.12
N GLY A 7 15.94 -27.44 51.44
CA GLY A 7 17.16 -26.63 51.44
C GLY A 7 17.38 -25.81 50.16
N LEU A 8 18.43 -24.98 50.18
CA LEU A 8 18.82 -24.08 49.08
C LEU A 8 19.44 -24.84 47.90
N ARG A 9 18.87 -24.70 46.70
CA ARG A 9 19.30 -25.41 45.47
C ARG A 9 19.64 -24.46 44.33
N PHE A 10 20.51 -24.91 43.42
CA PHE A 10 21.16 -24.05 42.43
C PHE A 10 20.99 -24.58 41.02
N PHE A 11 20.52 -23.72 40.13
CA PHE A 11 20.23 -24.08 38.74
C PHE A 11 20.85 -23.08 37.78
N ARG A 12 21.28 -23.56 36.61
CA ARG A 12 21.87 -22.71 35.57
C ARG A 12 21.54 -23.19 34.17
N GLU A 13 21.68 -22.29 33.21
CA GLU A 13 21.67 -22.61 31.78
C GLU A 13 23.10 -23.05 31.33
N ARG A 14 23.23 -24.09 30.50
CA ARG A 14 24.54 -24.70 30.17
C ARG A 14 25.53 -23.71 29.52
N ARG A 15 26.66 -23.48 30.22
CA ARG A 15 27.94 -22.84 29.89
C ARG A 15 27.93 -21.35 29.46
N GLY A 16 28.63 -20.54 30.27
CA GLY A 16 29.22 -19.23 29.95
C GLY A 16 30.04 -18.73 31.15
N GLU A 17 31.32 -18.41 30.95
CA GLU A 17 32.30 -18.05 31.99
C GLU A 17 32.33 -16.53 32.24
N HIS A 18 32.09 -16.09 33.49
CA HIS A 18 32.54 -14.79 34.01
C HIS A 18 32.98 -14.92 35.48
N GLU A 19 34.18 -14.42 35.80
CA GLU A 19 34.92 -14.70 37.05
C GLU A 19 34.57 -13.72 38.19
N HIS A 20 34.07 -12.51 37.88
CA HIS A 20 33.75 -11.47 38.87
C HIS A 20 32.38 -11.63 39.57
N GLU A 21 31.38 -12.19 38.88
CA GLU A 21 30.02 -12.48 39.39
C GLU A 21 30.03 -13.50 40.54
N HIS A 22 31.08 -14.33 40.61
CA HIS A 22 31.22 -15.41 41.60
C HIS A 22 31.37 -14.92 43.04
N ARG A 23 31.82 -13.68 43.28
CA ARG A 23 32.02 -13.14 44.64
C ARG A 23 30.72 -12.67 45.27
N GLN A 24 29.95 -11.84 44.57
CA GLN A 24 28.65 -11.35 45.05
C GLN A 24 27.62 -12.49 45.15
N LEU A 25 27.67 -13.45 44.21
CA LEU A 25 26.84 -14.65 44.29
C LEU A 25 27.14 -15.49 45.54
N LYS A 26 28.41 -15.65 45.94
CA LYS A 26 28.79 -16.35 47.18
C LYS A 26 28.23 -15.67 48.44
N GLU A 27 28.19 -14.34 48.46
CA GLU A 27 27.63 -13.55 49.56
C GLU A 27 26.10 -13.73 49.65
N ILE A 28 25.39 -13.60 48.52
CA ILE A 28 23.94 -13.85 48.43
C ILE A 28 23.62 -15.28 48.89
N VAL A 29 24.41 -16.26 48.47
CA VAL A 29 24.22 -17.66 48.85
C VAL A 29 24.43 -17.89 50.35
N ALA A 30 25.42 -17.24 50.95
CA ALA A 30 25.63 -17.33 52.40
C ALA A 30 24.46 -16.73 53.18
N LEU A 31 23.92 -15.59 52.72
CA LEU A 31 22.75 -14.95 53.33
C LEU A 31 21.49 -15.81 53.20
N LEU A 32 21.22 -16.36 52.02
CA LEU A 32 20.07 -17.23 51.79
C LEU A 32 20.16 -18.55 52.56
N ARG A 33 21.37 -19.11 52.74
CA ARG A 33 21.58 -20.31 53.59
C ARG A 33 21.28 -20.04 55.05
N TYR A 34 21.59 -18.85 55.56
CA TYR A 34 21.30 -18.47 56.94
C TYR A 34 19.79 -18.24 57.17
N GLU A 35 19.09 -17.67 56.18
CA GLU A 35 17.67 -17.31 56.31
C GLU A 35 16.71 -18.48 56.01
N TYR A 36 17.03 -19.29 55.00
CA TYR A 36 16.16 -20.35 54.50
C TYR A 36 16.74 -21.75 54.78
N GLU A 37 17.45 -21.93 55.90
CA GLU A 37 18.03 -23.23 56.30
C GLU A 37 16.94 -24.32 56.45
N ASP A 38 15.76 -23.91 56.93
CA ASP A 38 14.59 -24.78 57.18
C ASP A 38 13.49 -24.64 56.10
N GLU A 39 13.75 -23.91 55.00
CA GLU A 39 12.80 -23.69 53.90
C GLU A 39 13.43 -24.02 52.53
N THR A 40 12.61 -24.17 51.48
CA THR A 40 13.14 -24.44 50.13
C THR A 40 13.18 -23.15 49.32
N ALA A 41 14.39 -22.78 48.88
CA ALA A 41 14.62 -21.66 47.97
C ALA A 41 15.51 -22.09 46.81
N PHE A 42 15.20 -21.66 45.59
CA PHE A 42 16.00 -21.98 44.39
C PHE A 42 16.71 -20.74 43.88
N VAL A 43 17.99 -20.86 43.58
CA VAL A 43 18.79 -19.79 42.95
C VAL A 43 19.06 -20.19 41.51
N LEU A 44 18.51 -19.42 40.59
CA LEU A 44 18.69 -19.58 39.16
C LEU A 44 19.73 -18.57 38.70
N THR A 45 20.77 -19.02 38.04
CA THR A 45 21.79 -18.12 37.48
C THR A 45 21.79 -18.24 35.97
N ASN A 46 22.19 -17.16 35.31
CA ASN A 46 22.40 -17.15 33.86
C ASN A 46 21.14 -17.45 33.03
N VAL A 47 19.96 -17.05 33.50
CA VAL A 47 18.69 -17.31 32.81
C VAL A 47 18.56 -16.36 31.62
N ARG A 48 18.55 -16.87 30.39
CA ARG A 48 18.31 -16.04 29.19
C ARG A 48 16.86 -15.57 29.15
N VAL A 49 16.64 -14.31 28.80
CA VAL A 49 15.33 -13.71 28.53
C VAL A 49 15.38 -12.92 27.22
N PRO A 50 14.25 -12.56 26.58
CA PRO A 50 14.25 -11.86 25.29
C PRO A 50 15.09 -10.56 25.27
N TYR A 51 15.27 -9.92 26.41
CA TYR A 51 15.97 -8.63 26.54
C TYR A 51 17.36 -8.72 27.17
N GLY A 52 17.91 -9.91 27.39
CA GLY A 52 19.24 -10.08 27.99
C GLY A 52 19.43 -11.40 28.74
N LYS A 53 20.40 -11.42 29.65
CA LYS A 53 20.70 -12.56 30.51
C LYS A 53 20.57 -12.09 31.95
N LEU A 54 19.78 -12.80 32.75
CA LEU A 54 19.62 -12.49 34.16
C LEU A 54 20.78 -13.08 34.94
N ASP A 55 21.46 -12.25 35.72
CA ASP A 55 22.58 -12.66 36.56
C ASP A 55 22.13 -13.67 37.61
N CYS A 56 21.08 -13.31 38.37
CA CYS A 56 20.56 -14.11 39.46
C CYS A 56 19.04 -13.92 39.59
N VAL A 57 18.31 -15.03 39.74
CA VAL A 57 16.90 -15.05 40.12
C VAL A 57 16.75 -15.94 41.34
N VAL A 58 16.13 -15.41 42.39
CA VAL A 58 15.84 -16.14 43.62
C VAL A 58 14.36 -16.48 43.64
N LEU A 59 14.05 -17.77 43.75
CA LEU A 59 12.70 -18.28 44.01
C LEU A 59 12.58 -18.59 45.50
N VAL A 60 11.74 -17.82 46.19
CA VAL A 60 11.35 -18.04 47.60
C VAL A 60 9.85 -18.25 47.70
N PRO A 61 9.31 -18.76 48.82
CA PRO A 61 7.87 -18.94 48.96
C PRO A 61 7.05 -17.69 48.65
N GLY A 62 7.56 -16.49 48.93
CA GLY A 62 6.90 -15.21 48.61
C GLY A 62 6.85 -14.83 47.13
N GLY A 63 7.50 -15.60 46.24
CA GLY A 63 7.56 -15.38 44.79
C GLY A 63 8.98 -15.13 44.25
N PRO A 64 9.13 -14.97 42.92
CA PRO A 64 10.42 -14.77 42.27
C PRO A 64 10.95 -13.33 42.40
N VAL A 65 12.27 -13.20 42.49
CA VAL A 65 13.00 -11.92 42.52
C VAL A 65 14.22 -11.99 41.62
N ILE A 66 14.41 -10.98 40.78
CA ILE A 66 15.59 -10.81 39.93
C ILE A 66 16.58 -9.92 40.67
N LEU A 67 17.84 -10.35 40.73
CA LEU A 67 18.96 -9.59 41.28
C LEU A 67 19.99 -9.35 40.17
N GLU A 68 20.13 -8.08 39.77
CA GLU A 68 21.17 -7.64 38.83
C GLU A 68 22.43 -7.27 39.63
N LEU A 69 23.55 -7.94 39.35
CA LEU A 69 24.74 -7.84 40.19
C LEU A 69 25.65 -6.69 39.73
N LYS A 70 25.87 -5.72 40.61
CA LYS A 70 26.69 -4.54 40.33
C LYS A 70 27.90 -4.52 41.27
N ALA A 71 29.10 -4.77 40.73
CA ALA A 71 30.36 -4.78 41.47
C ALA A 71 30.90 -3.35 41.73
N TYR A 72 30.09 -2.51 42.35
CA TYR A 72 30.43 -1.13 42.71
C TYR A 72 30.09 -0.84 44.17
N ARG A 73 30.95 -0.03 44.81
CA ARG A 73 30.78 0.43 46.20
C ARG A 73 30.77 1.95 46.27
N GLY A 74 29.70 2.55 46.81
CA GLY A 74 29.63 4.00 47.02
C GLY A 74 28.22 4.59 47.03
N GLU A 75 28.13 5.91 46.88
CA GLU A 75 26.87 6.65 46.77
C GLU A 75 26.27 6.43 45.38
N ILE A 76 25.07 5.85 45.31
CA ILE A 76 24.36 5.58 44.06
C ILE A 76 23.46 6.75 43.71
N THR A 77 23.55 7.24 42.48
CA THR A 77 22.72 8.32 41.95
C THR A 77 21.99 7.89 40.68
N GLY A 78 20.69 8.19 40.57
CA GLY A 78 19.90 7.77 39.41
C GLY A 78 18.44 8.24 39.46
N SER A 79 17.77 8.23 38.31
CA SER A 79 16.33 8.51 38.17
C SER A 79 15.71 7.64 37.07
N GLU A 80 14.38 7.59 36.96
CA GLU A 80 13.66 6.74 36.00
C GLU A 80 14.17 6.93 34.55
N ASN A 81 14.38 8.18 34.12
CA ASN A 81 14.79 8.53 32.76
C ASN A 81 16.22 9.10 32.67
N GLY A 82 17.02 8.98 33.74
CA GLY A 82 18.35 9.59 33.84
C GLY A 82 19.51 8.59 33.77
N ALA A 83 20.74 9.10 33.68
CA ALA A 83 21.93 8.27 33.84
C ALA A 83 22.04 7.75 35.29
N TRP A 84 22.55 6.53 35.43
CA TRP A 84 22.81 5.91 36.73
C TRP A 84 24.31 5.88 36.97
N GLU A 85 24.77 6.34 38.12
CA GLU A 85 26.20 6.49 38.43
C GLU A 85 26.48 6.14 39.90
N VAL A 86 27.69 5.64 40.17
CA VAL A 86 28.18 5.35 41.53
C VAL A 86 29.38 6.23 41.84
N ARG A 87 29.28 7.04 42.90
CA ARG A 87 30.41 7.80 43.43
C ARG A 87 31.14 6.98 44.49
N THR A 88 32.36 6.55 44.19
CA THR A 88 33.17 5.72 45.09
C THR A 88 33.66 6.52 46.29
N GLY A 89 34.09 5.83 47.36
CA GLY A 89 34.64 6.47 48.57
C GLY A 89 35.90 7.34 48.35
N GLU A 90 36.54 7.22 47.18
CA GLU A 90 37.68 8.04 46.75
C GLU A 90 37.26 9.31 45.98
N GLY A 91 35.96 9.53 45.77
CA GLY A 91 35.41 10.69 45.05
C GLY A 91 35.24 10.49 43.54
N THR A 92 35.60 9.33 43.00
CA THR A 92 35.47 9.00 41.57
C THR A 92 34.03 8.66 41.21
N VAL A 93 33.48 9.28 40.16
CA VAL A 93 32.14 9.00 39.64
C VAL A 93 32.23 7.98 38.50
N VAL A 94 31.58 6.83 38.66
CA VAL A 94 31.55 5.74 37.70
C VAL A 94 30.15 5.61 37.09
N PRO A 95 29.95 5.95 35.80
CA PRO A 95 28.66 5.77 35.16
C PRO A 95 28.37 4.30 34.87
N LEU A 96 27.14 3.86 35.15
CA LEU A 96 26.65 2.56 34.72
C LEU A 96 26.39 2.59 33.21
N LYS A 97 26.83 1.56 32.50
CA LYS A 97 26.73 1.46 31.03
C LYS A 97 25.30 1.54 30.49
N LYS A 98 24.30 1.24 31.31
CA LYS A 98 22.87 1.26 30.99
C LYS A 98 22.10 1.92 32.13
N ASN A 99 20.99 2.58 31.82
CA ASN A 99 20.04 3.03 32.85
C ASN A 99 19.54 1.79 33.61
N LEU A 100 19.81 1.74 34.91
CA LEU A 100 19.53 0.56 35.74
C LEU A 100 18.02 0.31 35.90
N PHE A 101 17.21 1.36 35.96
CA PHE A 101 15.76 1.28 36.06
C PHE A 101 15.14 0.69 34.79
N GLU A 102 15.56 1.18 33.63
CA GLU A 102 15.13 0.68 32.33
C GLU A 102 15.62 -0.76 32.08
N GLN A 103 16.88 -1.06 32.46
CA GLN A 103 17.47 -2.39 32.36
C GLN A 103 16.67 -3.41 33.18
N LEU A 104 16.51 -3.17 34.48
CA LEU A 104 15.77 -4.07 35.38
C LEU A 104 14.29 -4.18 34.98
N GLY A 105 13.69 -3.11 34.43
CA GLY A 105 12.34 -3.16 33.86
C GLY A 105 12.23 -4.15 32.69
N LYS A 106 13.16 -4.07 31.73
CA LYS A 106 13.22 -4.99 30.56
C LYS A 106 13.49 -6.43 30.97
N GLU A 107 14.43 -6.64 31.89
CA GLU A 107 14.76 -7.96 32.44
C GLU A 107 13.58 -8.58 33.19
N ARG A 108 12.87 -7.77 33.98
CA ARG A 108 11.63 -8.16 34.65
C ARG A 108 10.54 -8.57 33.67
N TYR A 109 10.27 -7.78 32.64
CA TYR A 109 9.30 -8.15 31.62
C TYR A 109 9.70 -9.44 30.89
N GLY A 110 10.98 -9.57 30.51
CA GLY A 110 11.48 -10.78 29.85
C GLY A 110 11.36 -12.04 30.71
N PHE A 111 11.50 -11.93 32.03
CA PHE A 111 11.26 -13.06 32.93
C PHE A 111 9.77 -13.37 33.11
N ILE A 112 8.92 -12.34 33.19
CA ILE A 112 7.45 -12.51 33.24
C ILE A 112 6.94 -13.22 31.98
N ASP A 113 7.44 -12.87 30.79
CA ASP A 113 7.08 -13.53 29.54
C ASP A 113 7.43 -15.02 29.53
N LYS A 114 8.46 -15.43 30.26
CA LYS A 114 8.78 -16.85 30.47
C LYS A 114 7.90 -17.52 31.52
N LEU A 115 7.51 -16.80 32.57
CA LEU A 115 6.66 -17.34 33.64
C LEU A 115 5.18 -17.47 33.24
N LEU A 116 4.67 -16.59 32.37
CA LEU A 116 3.26 -16.58 31.98
C LEU A 116 2.81 -17.90 31.31
N PRO A 117 3.54 -18.48 30.32
CA PRO A 117 3.20 -19.79 29.77
C PRO A 117 3.32 -20.93 30.78
N ILE A 118 4.32 -20.87 31.68
CA ILE A 118 4.49 -21.87 32.74
C ILE A 118 3.29 -21.82 33.69
N ARG A 119 2.86 -20.62 34.07
CA ARG A 119 1.65 -20.39 34.86
C ARG A 119 0.40 -20.89 34.15
N GLU A 120 0.22 -20.59 32.86
CA GLU A 120 -0.97 -21.04 32.11
C GLU A 120 -1.05 -22.56 32.04
N LYS A 121 0.10 -23.22 31.92
CA LYS A 121 0.20 -24.68 31.81
C LYS A 121 0.08 -25.38 33.16
N HIS A 122 0.67 -24.84 34.22
CA HIS A 122 0.89 -25.56 35.48
C HIS A 122 0.30 -24.90 36.73
N PHE A 123 0.03 -23.58 36.71
CA PHE A 123 -0.50 -22.82 37.86
C PHE A 123 -1.72 -21.94 37.50
N PRO A 124 -2.76 -22.49 36.84
CA PRO A 124 -3.89 -21.71 36.33
C PRO A 124 -4.73 -21.02 37.42
N GLU A 125 -4.54 -21.35 38.69
CA GLU A 125 -5.16 -20.74 39.86
C GLU A 125 -4.49 -19.43 40.31
N ILE A 126 -3.22 -19.19 39.97
CA ILE A 126 -2.52 -17.96 40.34
C ILE A 126 -2.99 -16.85 39.40
N ASP A 127 -3.65 -15.79 39.88
CA ASP A 127 -4.08 -14.69 39.00
C ASP A 127 -2.92 -14.14 38.15
N ARG A 128 -3.16 -13.90 36.86
CA ARG A 128 -2.17 -13.37 35.92
C ARG A 128 -1.58 -12.04 36.40
N GLU A 129 -2.36 -11.22 37.10
CA GLU A 129 -1.90 -9.94 37.67
C GLU A 129 -0.92 -10.13 38.83
N TYR A 130 -0.95 -11.27 39.52
CA TYR A 130 0.01 -11.57 40.58
C TYR A 130 1.37 -12.01 40.04
N VAL A 131 1.40 -12.75 38.92
CA VAL A 131 2.66 -13.10 38.23
C VAL A 131 3.42 -11.84 37.79
N LYS A 132 2.72 -10.75 37.50
CA LYS A 132 3.36 -9.47 37.16
C LYS A 132 4.06 -8.81 38.34
N LYS A 133 3.89 -9.26 39.59
CA LYS A 133 4.51 -8.63 40.77
C LYS A 133 5.96 -9.07 41.06
N VAL A 134 6.64 -9.72 40.11
CA VAL A 134 8.07 -10.07 40.21
C VAL A 134 8.89 -8.84 40.58
N GLY A 135 9.73 -8.96 41.62
CA GLY A 135 10.70 -7.92 41.99
C GLY A 135 11.94 -7.97 41.10
N ALA A 136 12.52 -6.82 40.78
CA ALA A 136 13.77 -6.72 40.03
C ALA A 136 14.66 -5.64 40.66
N TRP A 137 15.74 -6.07 41.32
CA TRP A 137 16.52 -5.25 42.23
C TRP A 137 17.99 -5.19 41.82
N GLY A 138 18.61 -4.02 41.97
CA GLY A 138 20.04 -3.85 41.79
C GLY A 138 20.79 -4.22 43.06
N TYR A 139 21.66 -5.22 43.01
CA TYR A 139 22.48 -5.68 44.13
C TYR A 139 23.89 -5.08 44.05
N PHE A 140 24.24 -4.24 45.03
CA PHE A 140 25.54 -3.53 45.10
C PHE A 140 26.41 -4.05 46.25
N GLU A 141 27.71 -3.75 46.21
CA GLU A 141 28.64 -4.16 47.27
C GLU A 141 28.32 -3.49 48.61
N THR A 142 28.59 -4.20 49.71
CA THR A 142 28.38 -3.74 51.09
C THR A 142 29.07 -2.40 51.36
N GLY A 143 28.33 -1.46 51.95
CA GLY A 143 28.73 -0.06 52.12
C GLY A 143 28.33 0.87 50.97
N SER A 144 27.53 0.40 50.01
CA SER A 144 26.81 1.25 49.07
C SER A 144 25.51 1.77 49.68
N TRP A 145 25.08 2.96 49.31
CA TRP A 145 23.78 3.50 49.72
C TRP A 145 23.14 4.32 48.60
N TYR A 146 21.81 4.32 48.58
CA TYR A 146 21.01 5.15 47.69
C TYR A 146 20.36 6.27 48.53
N PRO A 147 20.72 7.55 48.31
CA PRO A 147 20.18 8.67 49.09
C PRO A 147 18.65 8.79 49.02
N ASP A 148 18.03 9.01 50.18
CA ASP A 148 16.58 9.24 50.28
C ASP A 148 16.16 10.49 49.49
N GLY A 149 15.05 10.39 48.76
CA GLY A 149 14.45 11.50 48.03
C GLY A 149 14.85 11.62 46.55
N GLN A 150 15.81 10.83 46.05
CA GLN A 150 16.10 10.77 44.61
C GLN A 150 14.95 10.17 43.80
N MET A 151 14.33 9.10 44.32
CA MET A 151 13.10 8.51 43.79
C MET A 151 12.20 8.05 44.94
N ASN A 152 10.89 8.18 44.78
CA ASN A 152 9.94 7.65 45.75
C ASN A 152 9.73 6.14 45.52
N LEU A 153 10.67 5.33 45.97
CA LEU A 153 10.67 3.88 45.77
C LEU A 153 9.43 3.17 46.36
N ARG A 154 8.70 3.79 47.29
CA ARG A 154 7.42 3.26 47.81
C ARG A 154 6.32 3.23 46.76
N LYS A 155 6.39 4.07 45.71
CA LYS A 155 5.45 4.06 44.58
C LYS A 155 5.84 3.04 43.49
N ILE A 156 7.01 2.40 43.60
CA ILE A 156 7.56 1.49 42.59
C ILE A 156 7.92 0.15 43.25
N PRO A 157 6.92 -0.66 43.65
CA PRO A 157 7.13 -1.81 44.52
C PRO A 157 7.97 -2.93 43.89
N TRP A 158 8.11 -2.95 42.57
CA TRP A 158 8.91 -3.95 41.86
C TRP A 158 10.41 -3.63 41.83
N PHE A 159 10.81 -2.36 42.03
CA PHE A 159 12.20 -1.92 41.90
C PHE A 159 12.81 -1.61 43.28
N ALA A 160 14.03 -2.08 43.53
CA ALA A 160 14.77 -1.73 44.73
C ALA A 160 16.29 -1.75 44.49
N ILE A 161 17.01 -1.05 45.35
CA ILE A 161 18.46 -1.14 45.46
C ILE A 161 18.74 -1.84 46.79
N VAL A 162 19.59 -2.86 46.75
CA VAL A 162 19.90 -3.71 47.89
C VAL A 162 21.40 -3.95 48.00
N THR A 163 21.81 -4.24 49.22
CA THR A 163 23.14 -4.68 49.61
C THR A 163 23.01 -5.94 50.46
N ALA A 164 24.12 -6.58 50.82
CA ALA A 164 24.12 -7.72 51.74
C ALA A 164 23.34 -7.46 53.04
N GLU A 165 23.42 -6.24 53.58
CA GLU A 165 22.79 -5.85 54.85
C GLU A 165 21.27 -5.68 54.74
N THR A 166 20.75 -5.34 53.55
CA THR A 166 19.32 -4.99 53.35
C THR A 166 18.54 -6.04 52.55
N LEU A 167 19.24 -6.99 51.92
CA LEU A 167 18.61 -8.02 51.07
C LEU A 167 17.63 -8.89 51.85
N LEU A 168 18.04 -9.45 53.00
CA LEU A 168 17.20 -10.36 53.78
C LEU A 168 15.94 -9.68 54.32
N GLU A 169 16.07 -8.43 54.79
CA GLU A 169 14.92 -7.64 55.23
C GLU A 169 13.90 -7.47 54.10
N LYS A 170 14.35 -7.06 52.90
CA LYS A 170 13.44 -6.90 51.77
C LYS A 170 12.83 -8.22 51.29
N LEU A 171 13.59 -9.32 51.29
CA LEU A 171 13.08 -10.63 50.90
C LEU A 171 11.94 -11.10 51.81
N ARG A 172 12.00 -10.84 53.12
CA ARG A 172 10.94 -11.16 54.10
C ARG A 172 9.62 -10.43 53.84
N PHE A 173 9.66 -9.27 53.17
CA PHE A 173 8.48 -8.43 52.89
C PHE A 173 7.99 -8.52 51.44
N ILE A 174 8.51 -9.45 50.63
CA ILE A 174 7.97 -9.69 49.30
C ILE A 174 6.60 -10.33 49.44
N ASN A 175 5.63 -9.74 48.74
CA ASN A 175 4.30 -10.31 48.60
C ASN A 175 3.86 -10.21 47.13
N THR A 176 4.15 -11.27 46.37
CA THR A 176 3.67 -11.39 45.00
C THR A 176 2.17 -11.70 44.92
N GLY A 177 1.52 -12.00 46.04
CA GLY A 177 0.09 -12.34 46.11
C GLY A 177 -0.19 -13.83 45.96
N TYR A 178 0.84 -14.67 45.85
CA TYR A 178 0.76 -16.13 45.84
C TYR A 178 1.98 -16.74 46.54
N THR A 179 1.86 -18.00 46.96
CA THR A 179 2.95 -18.74 47.60
C THR A 179 3.49 -19.79 46.65
N LEU A 180 4.79 -19.77 46.36
CA LEU A 180 5.47 -20.83 45.62
C LEU A 180 5.81 -22.00 46.56
N LEU A 181 5.22 -23.16 46.30
CA LEU A 181 5.61 -24.39 46.98
C LEU A 181 6.88 -24.97 46.33
N PRO A 182 7.66 -25.81 47.04
CA PRO A 182 8.86 -26.44 46.48
C PRO A 182 8.62 -27.18 45.16
N VAL A 183 7.45 -27.81 45.00
CA VAL A 183 7.05 -28.50 43.76
C VAL A 183 6.80 -27.53 42.60
N ASP A 184 6.33 -26.31 42.89
CA ASP A 184 6.08 -25.29 41.89
C ASP A 184 7.42 -24.73 41.35
N MET A 185 8.39 -24.55 42.24
CA MET A 185 9.75 -24.13 41.86
C MET A 185 10.44 -25.18 40.97
N GLU A 186 10.22 -26.47 41.21
CA GLU A 186 10.71 -27.56 40.35
C GLU A 186 10.12 -27.52 38.94
N VAL A 187 8.82 -27.26 38.83
CA VAL A 187 8.15 -27.11 37.54
C VAL A 187 8.69 -25.90 36.78
N ILE A 188 8.92 -24.77 37.45
CA ILE A 188 9.54 -23.58 36.84
C ILE A 188 10.92 -23.92 36.29
N VAL A 189 11.78 -24.56 37.08
CA VAL A 189 13.13 -24.96 36.65
C VAL A 189 13.09 -25.92 35.45
N GLN A 190 12.17 -26.89 35.45
CA GLN A 190 12.03 -27.87 34.38
C GLN A 190 11.57 -27.25 33.06
N GLU A 191 10.55 -26.39 33.08
CA GLU A 191 10.06 -25.69 31.88
C GLU A 191 11.10 -24.69 31.35
N LEU A 192 11.91 -24.09 32.24
CA LEU A 192 13.06 -23.27 31.87
C LEU A 192 14.28 -24.08 31.41
N ARG A 193 14.24 -25.42 31.51
CA ARG A 193 15.30 -26.36 31.09
C ARG A 193 16.66 -26.10 31.76
N LEU A 194 16.66 -25.74 33.04
CA LEU A 194 17.90 -25.45 33.78
C LEU A 194 18.51 -26.73 34.38
N GLU A 195 19.84 -26.81 34.44
CA GLU A 195 20.55 -27.92 35.10
C GLU A 195 20.91 -27.58 36.55
N GLU A 196 20.70 -28.54 37.46
CA GLU A 196 21.13 -28.40 38.85
C GLU A 196 22.66 -28.52 38.96
N TYR A 197 23.30 -27.69 39.77
CA TYR A 197 24.76 -27.71 39.98
C TYR A 197 25.14 -27.41 41.43
N ASP A 198 26.34 -27.81 41.85
CA ASP A 198 26.91 -27.42 43.14
C ASP A 198 27.71 -26.10 42.99
N PRO A 199 27.36 -25.00 43.69
CA PRO A 199 28.05 -23.73 43.56
C PRO A 199 29.47 -23.71 44.16
N ALA A 200 29.82 -24.67 45.03
CA ALA A 200 31.18 -24.77 45.58
C ALA A 200 32.15 -25.44 44.58
N THR A 201 31.66 -26.40 43.79
CA THR A 201 32.47 -27.19 42.86
C THR A 201 32.21 -26.90 41.38
N GLY A 202 31.12 -26.18 41.05
CA GLY A 202 30.68 -25.84 39.70
C GLY A 202 30.16 -27.01 38.87
N ARG A 203 30.07 -28.21 39.44
CA ARG A 203 29.72 -29.46 38.75
C ARG A 203 28.21 -29.69 38.73
N ALA A 204 27.70 -30.22 37.62
CA ALA A 204 26.30 -30.59 37.48
C ALA A 204 25.94 -31.77 38.39
N VAL A 205 24.74 -31.76 38.96
CA VAL A 205 24.19 -32.85 39.77
C VAL A 205 23.52 -33.87 38.82
N PRO A 206 23.88 -35.18 38.84
CA PRO A 206 23.37 -36.16 37.88
C PRO A 206 21.85 -36.37 37.97
N ALA A 207 21.16 -36.29 36.82
CA ALA A 207 19.74 -36.63 36.69
C ALA A 207 19.52 -38.14 36.59
N GLY A 208 18.49 -38.67 37.29
CA GLY A 208 18.05 -40.07 37.15
C GLY A 208 17.22 -40.29 35.87
N GLU A 209 17.35 -41.47 35.25
CA GLU A 209 16.87 -41.79 33.90
C GLU A 209 15.34 -41.91 33.75
N PRO A 210 14.76 -41.39 32.65
CA PRO A 210 13.57 -41.93 32.01
C PRO A 210 13.82 -42.42 30.56
N VAL A 211 13.09 -43.49 30.19
CA VAL A 211 13.23 -44.32 28.97
C VAL A 211 12.45 -43.76 27.76
N LEU A 212 12.99 -43.93 26.54
CA LEU A 212 12.45 -43.52 25.22
C LEU A 212 11.94 -44.71 24.36
N PRO A 213 11.16 -44.45 23.28
CA PRO A 213 11.27 -45.22 22.03
C PRO A 213 11.48 -44.35 20.76
N VAL A 214 11.95 -45.00 19.67
CA VAL A 214 12.73 -44.47 18.53
C VAL A 214 12.01 -44.55 17.14
N LYS A 215 12.36 -43.58 16.26
CA LYS A 215 12.32 -43.35 14.77
C LYS A 215 11.96 -44.48 13.75
N PRO A 216 11.58 -44.15 12.47
CA PRO A 216 12.54 -44.10 11.32
C PRO A 216 12.29 -43.05 10.20
N ALA A 217 13.28 -42.91 9.30
CA ALA A 217 13.44 -41.91 8.21
C ALA A 217 13.50 -42.58 6.79
N PRO A 218 13.64 -41.84 5.64
CA PRO A 218 13.10 -42.17 4.30
C PRO A 218 14.11 -42.80 3.29
N PRO A 219 13.69 -43.12 2.02
CA PRO A 219 14.60 -43.36 0.88
C PRO A 219 14.45 -42.37 -0.32
N PRO A 220 15.49 -42.16 -1.18
CA PRO A 220 15.47 -41.27 -2.36
C PRO A 220 15.54 -42.04 -3.74
N PRO A 221 15.92 -41.42 -4.91
CA PRO A 221 15.06 -41.03 -6.05
C PRO A 221 15.32 -41.81 -7.38
N LYS A 222 14.61 -41.51 -8.50
CA LYS A 222 14.97 -41.92 -9.89
C LYS A 222 14.56 -40.90 -11.00
N PRO A 223 15.24 -40.89 -12.18
CA PRO A 223 15.30 -39.77 -13.14
C PRO A 223 14.35 -39.86 -14.38
N ALA A 224 14.30 -38.77 -15.15
CA ALA A 224 13.37 -38.42 -16.26
C ALA A 224 13.62 -39.10 -17.64
N PRO A 225 12.65 -38.97 -18.58
CA PRO A 225 12.92 -38.91 -20.02
C PRO A 225 12.33 -37.67 -20.74
N ALA A 226 12.89 -37.38 -21.93
CA ALA A 226 12.94 -36.12 -22.69
C ALA A 226 11.71 -35.74 -23.56
N PRO A 227 11.58 -34.47 -24.02
CA PRO A 227 10.44 -33.97 -24.79
C PRO A 227 10.57 -34.09 -26.32
N VAL A 228 9.42 -34.26 -26.99
CA VAL A 228 9.24 -34.36 -28.46
C VAL A 228 8.80 -33.00 -29.03
N ARG A 229 9.40 -32.55 -30.15
CA ARG A 229 9.08 -31.31 -30.90
C ARG A 229 8.34 -31.62 -32.21
N LEU A 230 7.35 -30.78 -32.57
CA LEU A 230 6.84 -30.58 -33.95
C LEU A 230 6.29 -29.14 -34.16
N PRO A 231 6.11 -28.63 -35.41
CA PRO A 231 6.74 -27.38 -35.89
C PRO A 231 5.84 -26.13 -36.10
N ARG A 232 6.53 -24.98 -36.26
CA ARG A 232 6.04 -23.62 -36.56
C ARG A 232 5.27 -23.50 -37.90
N GLN A 233 4.21 -22.69 -37.91
CA GLN A 233 3.58 -22.14 -39.13
C GLN A 233 3.78 -20.63 -39.22
N VAL A 234 3.95 -20.15 -40.45
CA VAL A 234 4.28 -18.76 -40.85
C VAL A 234 3.00 -18.05 -41.34
N PRO A 235 2.72 -16.80 -40.94
CA PRO A 235 1.62 -16.03 -41.53
C PRO A 235 2.03 -15.35 -42.87
N PRO A 236 1.07 -15.17 -43.81
CA PRO A 236 1.32 -14.59 -45.13
C PRO A 236 1.37 -13.05 -45.14
N ARG A 237 1.86 -12.52 -46.27
CA ARG A 237 2.33 -11.15 -46.55
C ARG A 237 1.25 -10.05 -46.59
N SER A 238 1.72 -8.82 -46.30
CA SER A 238 1.01 -7.54 -46.35
C SER A 238 0.55 -7.11 -47.75
N CYS A 239 -0.61 -6.45 -47.82
CA CYS A 239 -1.05 -5.64 -48.94
C CYS A 239 -0.83 -4.15 -48.64
N THR A 240 -0.37 -3.41 -49.64
CA THR A 240 0.02 -2.00 -49.58
C THR A 240 -1.17 -1.08 -49.83
N ALA A 241 -1.63 -0.38 -48.79
CA ALA A 241 -2.38 0.89 -48.93
C ALA A 241 -1.36 2.04 -48.86
N GLY A 242 -1.45 2.98 -49.81
CA GLY A 242 -0.34 3.84 -50.23
C GLY A 242 -0.20 5.19 -49.50
N PRO A 243 0.69 6.07 -50.02
CA PRO A 243 1.24 7.24 -49.31
C PRO A 243 0.23 8.31 -48.83
N LEU A 244 -1.04 8.26 -49.26
CA LEU A 244 -2.08 9.19 -48.81
C LEU A 244 -2.55 8.96 -47.36
N LEU A 245 -2.76 7.70 -46.97
CA LEU A 245 -3.21 7.38 -45.60
C LEU A 245 -2.10 7.65 -44.59
N GLU A 246 -0.85 7.38 -44.98
CA GLU A 246 0.31 7.68 -44.16
C GLU A 246 0.45 9.17 -43.88
N GLU A 247 0.36 10.03 -44.91
CA GLU A 247 0.41 11.48 -44.68
C GLU A 247 -0.78 11.97 -43.83
N LEU A 248 -1.99 11.43 -44.02
CA LEU A 248 -3.13 11.76 -43.14
C LEU A 248 -2.86 11.41 -41.67
N VAL A 249 -2.25 10.25 -41.40
CA VAL A 249 -1.83 9.80 -40.07
C VAL A 249 -0.68 10.65 -39.52
N LEU A 250 0.07 11.38 -40.33
CA LEU A 250 1.14 12.27 -39.85
C LEU A 250 0.69 13.73 -39.72
N ASP A 251 -0.36 14.12 -40.44
CA ASP A 251 -0.80 15.51 -40.56
C ASP A 251 -2.03 15.88 -39.70
N ASN A 252 -2.85 14.93 -39.22
CA ASN A 252 -4.17 15.23 -38.59
C ASN A 252 -4.36 14.68 -37.16
N PRO A 253 -4.62 15.47 -36.11
CA PRO A 253 -5.23 16.80 -36.18
C PRO A 253 -4.26 17.93 -36.50
N GLU A 254 -3.00 17.82 -36.08
CA GLU A 254 -1.95 18.77 -36.44
C GLU A 254 -0.73 18.05 -37.01
N PRO A 255 0.06 18.72 -37.89
CA PRO A 255 1.28 18.15 -38.44
C PRO A 255 2.34 17.82 -37.39
N LEU A 256 2.82 16.59 -37.44
CA LEU A 256 3.99 16.16 -36.66
C LEU A 256 5.27 16.86 -37.16
N SER A 257 6.18 17.17 -36.24
CA SER A 257 7.52 17.66 -36.59
C SER A 257 8.32 16.62 -37.37
N SER A 258 9.40 17.03 -38.02
CA SER A 258 10.26 16.12 -38.78
C SER A 258 10.82 14.98 -37.92
N SER A 259 11.21 15.29 -36.67
CA SER A 259 11.66 14.31 -35.67
C SER A 259 10.56 13.31 -35.31
N GLN A 260 9.35 13.79 -35.01
CA GLN A 260 8.19 12.94 -34.73
C GLN A 260 7.81 12.05 -35.93
N ARG A 261 7.82 12.60 -37.15
CA ARG A 261 7.56 11.82 -38.38
C ARG A 261 8.60 10.72 -38.56
N ALA A 262 9.88 11.01 -38.32
CA ALA A 262 10.95 10.01 -38.38
C ALA A 262 10.72 8.87 -37.38
N ALA A 263 10.40 9.20 -36.11
CA ALA A 263 10.08 8.22 -35.10
C ALA A 263 8.87 7.34 -35.48
N VAL A 264 7.78 7.94 -35.96
CA VAL A 264 6.56 7.20 -36.35
C VAL A 264 6.84 6.26 -37.53
N ARG A 265 7.58 6.73 -38.54
CA ARG A 265 7.90 5.97 -39.77
C ARG A 265 8.90 4.85 -39.57
N SER A 266 9.69 4.89 -38.50
CA SER A 266 10.75 3.92 -38.30
C SER A 266 10.21 2.48 -38.24
N ARG A 267 10.91 1.59 -38.93
CA ARG A 267 10.68 0.13 -38.96
C ARG A 267 11.80 -0.66 -38.31
N ASN A 268 12.75 0.04 -37.65
CA ASN A 268 13.83 -0.61 -36.94
C ASN A 268 13.28 -1.44 -35.77
N THR A 269 14.01 -2.49 -35.40
CA THR A 269 13.59 -3.42 -34.37
C THR A 269 13.66 -2.83 -32.98
N ARG A 270 14.58 -1.89 -32.75
CA ARG A 270 14.77 -1.20 -31.47
C ARG A 270 14.85 0.30 -31.73
N ILE A 271 13.86 1.04 -31.25
CA ILE A 271 13.76 2.48 -31.44
C ILE A 271 13.70 3.15 -30.08
N ARG A 272 14.63 4.07 -29.82
CA ARG A 272 14.66 4.93 -28.64
C ARG A 272 14.32 6.35 -29.04
N VAL A 273 13.23 6.87 -28.51
CA VAL A 273 12.83 8.27 -28.69
C VAL A 273 13.15 9.06 -27.42
N ILE A 274 14.05 10.02 -27.54
CA ILE A 274 14.40 10.97 -26.49
C ILE A 274 13.52 12.19 -26.69
N ALA A 275 12.49 12.34 -25.86
CA ALA A 275 11.49 13.38 -26.01
C ALA A 275 11.41 14.17 -24.72
N GLY A 276 11.86 15.43 -24.76
CA GLY A 276 11.89 16.30 -23.59
C GLY A 276 10.50 16.61 -23.01
N ALA A 277 10.49 17.28 -21.87
CA ALA A 277 9.27 17.80 -21.25
C ALA A 277 8.42 18.57 -22.28
N GLY A 278 7.13 18.26 -22.37
CA GLY A 278 6.22 18.97 -23.29
C GLY A 278 6.46 18.71 -24.79
N ALA A 279 7.31 17.74 -25.17
CA ALA A 279 7.59 17.43 -26.56
C ALA A 279 6.46 16.71 -27.32
N GLY A 280 5.44 16.25 -26.60
CA GLY A 280 4.35 15.45 -27.17
C GLY A 280 4.68 13.96 -27.24
N LYS A 281 5.29 13.38 -26.20
CA LYS A 281 5.58 11.92 -26.10
C LYS A 281 4.36 11.06 -26.45
N THR A 282 3.24 11.33 -25.77
CA THR A 282 1.97 10.64 -25.99
C THR A 282 1.44 10.84 -27.40
N GLU A 283 1.67 12.01 -28.01
CA GLU A 283 1.31 12.26 -29.41
C GLU A 283 2.10 11.34 -30.34
N THR A 284 3.42 11.30 -30.20
CA THR A 284 4.29 10.41 -30.99
C THR A 284 3.92 8.93 -30.82
N LEU A 285 3.67 8.48 -29.59
CA LEU A 285 3.27 7.10 -29.26
C LEU A 285 1.93 6.72 -29.91
N THR A 286 0.91 7.55 -29.71
CA THR A 286 -0.43 7.31 -30.28
C THR A 286 -0.39 7.32 -31.81
N ARG A 287 0.40 8.20 -32.42
CA ARG A 287 0.63 8.23 -33.87
C ARG A 287 1.35 7.00 -34.39
N LYS A 288 2.34 6.50 -33.64
CA LYS A 288 3.00 5.23 -33.97
C LYS A 288 1.99 4.09 -33.99
N ILE A 289 1.15 3.97 -32.96
CA ILE A 289 0.12 2.92 -32.90
C ILE A 289 -0.87 3.04 -34.06
N VAL A 290 -1.40 4.24 -34.32
CA VAL A 290 -2.33 4.47 -35.44
C VAL A 290 -1.67 4.15 -36.79
N HIS A 291 -0.39 4.47 -36.97
CA HIS A 291 0.38 4.11 -38.17
C HIS A 291 0.52 2.58 -38.32
N LEU A 292 0.84 1.87 -37.23
CA LEU A 292 0.91 0.41 -37.22
C LEU A 292 -0.44 -0.22 -37.62
N LEU A 293 -1.54 0.31 -37.08
CA LEU A 293 -2.88 -0.21 -37.32
C LEU A 293 -3.38 0.06 -38.75
N LEU A 294 -3.27 1.31 -39.21
CA LEU A 294 -3.90 1.74 -40.46
C LEU A 294 -2.99 1.62 -41.68
N VAL A 295 -1.68 1.85 -41.53
CA VAL A 295 -0.71 1.88 -42.64
C VAL A 295 0.00 0.53 -42.75
N GLU A 296 0.52 0.01 -41.64
CA GLU A 296 1.21 -1.30 -41.64
C GLU A 296 0.25 -2.49 -41.51
N GLN A 297 -1.01 -2.26 -41.17
CA GLN A 297 -2.05 -3.28 -40.98
C GLN A 297 -1.65 -4.38 -39.99
N VAL A 298 -0.99 -3.96 -38.90
CA VAL A 298 -0.60 -4.84 -37.80
C VAL A 298 -1.85 -5.30 -37.06
N ASP A 299 -1.89 -6.59 -36.72
CA ASP A 299 -2.99 -7.14 -35.93
C ASP A 299 -3.00 -6.51 -34.52
N PRO A 300 -4.12 -5.88 -34.08
CA PRO A 300 -4.16 -5.21 -32.77
C PRO A 300 -3.78 -6.12 -31.60
N SER A 301 -4.14 -7.41 -31.65
CA SER A 301 -3.83 -8.39 -30.61
C SER A 301 -2.32 -8.65 -30.42
N SER A 302 -1.50 -8.24 -31.40
CA SER A 302 -0.05 -8.38 -31.38
C SER A 302 0.69 -7.13 -30.86
N ILE A 303 -0.05 -6.10 -30.44
CA ILE A 303 0.49 -4.83 -29.92
C ILE A 303 0.31 -4.79 -28.40
N VAL A 304 1.40 -4.50 -27.69
CA VAL A 304 1.41 -4.23 -26.25
C VAL A 304 2.00 -2.85 -26.01
N ALA A 305 1.23 -1.96 -25.37
CA ALA A 305 1.66 -0.62 -25.01
C ALA A 305 1.60 -0.42 -23.49
N PHE A 306 2.76 -0.12 -22.90
CA PHE A 306 2.91 0.19 -21.48
C PHE A 306 2.93 1.69 -21.23
N THR A 307 2.14 2.10 -20.23
CA THR A 307 2.14 3.45 -19.68
C THR A 307 2.47 3.43 -18.18
N PHE A 308 2.93 4.56 -17.67
CA PHE A 308 3.28 4.68 -16.25
C PHE A 308 2.03 4.69 -15.33
N THR A 309 0.93 5.30 -15.77
CA THR A 309 -0.32 5.41 -15.00
C THR A 309 -1.52 4.87 -15.77
N LYS A 310 -2.58 4.50 -15.04
CA LYS A 310 -3.88 4.10 -15.63
C LYS A 310 -4.50 5.25 -16.43
N LYS A 311 -4.37 6.49 -15.94
CA LYS A 311 -4.83 7.68 -16.65
C LYS A 311 -4.11 7.90 -17.98
N ALA A 312 -2.79 7.74 -18.01
CA ALA A 312 -2.02 7.82 -19.25
C ALA A 312 -2.45 6.75 -20.26
N ALA A 313 -2.75 5.52 -19.79
CA ALA A 313 -3.33 4.48 -20.65
C ALA A 313 -4.68 4.92 -21.23
N GLN A 314 -5.56 5.49 -20.40
CA GLN A 314 -6.87 5.96 -20.85
C GLN A 314 -6.79 7.10 -21.86
N SER A 315 -5.95 8.10 -21.61
CA SER A 315 -5.71 9.21 -22.53
C SER A 315 -5.11 8.72 -23.85
N MET A 316 -4.19 7.74 -23.80
CA MET A 316 -3.61 7.11 -24.99
C MET A 316 -4.67 6.35 -25.80
N LYS A 317 -5.49 5.52 -25.15
CA LYS A 317 -6.61 4.81 -25.78
C LYS A 317 -7.55 5.76 -26.48
N THR A 318 -8.01 6.79 -25.78
CA THR A 318 -8.89 7.86 -26.31
C THR A 318 -8.39 8.40 -27.64
N ARG A 319 -7.13 8.87 -27.65
CA ARG A 319 -6.51 9.45 -28.85
C ARG A 319 -6.42 8.46 -30.01
N ILE A 320 -6.19 7.18 -29.72
CA ILE A 320 -6.14 6.12 -30.74
C ILE A 320 -7.54 5.87 -31.29
N TYR A 321 -8.54 5.70 -30.42
CA TYR A 321 -9.94 5.51 -30.82
C TYR A 321 -10.43 6.66 -31.71
N ASP A 322 -10.24 7.91 -31.29
CA ASP A 322 -10.69 9.08 -32.05
C ASP A 322 -10.08 9.11 -33.46
N ARG A 323 -8.77 8.82 -33.57
CA ARG A 323 -8.05 8.86 -34.84
C ARG A 323 -8.41 7.70 -35.75
N VAL A 324 -8.50 6.49 -35.20
CA VAL A 324 -8.89 5.32 -35.98
C VAL A 324 -10.33 5.47 -36.46
N THR A 325 -11.22 6.04 -35.65
CA THR A 325 -12.59 6.37 -36.05
C THR A 325 -12.60 7.35 -37.21
N HIS A 326 -11.79 8.42 -37.13
CA HIS A 326 -11.75 9.45 -38.16
C HIS A 326 -11.07 9.00 -39.46
N LEU A 327 -10.02 8.17 -39.38
CA LEU A 327 -9.16 7.84 -40.52
C LEU A 327 -9.37 6.42 -41.10
N GLY A 328 -9.77 5.46 -40.27
CA GLY A 328 -9.88 4.03 -40.61
C GLY A 328 -11.32 3.50 -40.71
N GLY A 329 -12.31 4.26 -40.23
CA GLY A 329 -13.72 3.87 -40.23
C GLY A 329 -14.13 2.95 -39.07
N GLU A 330 -15.42 2.63 -38.98
CA GLU A 330 -16.01 1.85 -37.88
C GLU A 330 -15.44 0.42 -37.79
N GLU A 331 -15.12 -0.21 -38.92
CA GLU A 331 -14.54 -1.57 -38.95
C GLU A 331 -13.14 -1.61 -38.32
N ALA A 332 -12.32 -0.56 -38.45
CA ALA A 332 -11.01 -0.51 -37.79
C ALA A 332 -11.12 -0.32 -36.27
N CYS A 333 -12.18 0.35 -35.80
CA CYS A 333 -12.44 0.57 -34.37
C CYS A 333 -12.85 -0.71 -33.65
N SER A 334 -13.51 -1.60 -34.38
CA SER A 334 -14.06 -2.87 -33.89
C SER A 334 -13.02 -3.73 -33.15
N ARG A 335 -11.78 -3.75 -33.62
CA ARG A 335 -10.72 -4.65 -33.13
C ARG A 335 -9.75 -4.00 -32.14
N LEU A 336 -9.93 -2.72 -31.81
CA LEU A 336 -8.98 -1.99 -30.94
C LEU A 336 -8.91 -2.55 -29.53
N GLY A 337 -10.01 -3.12 -29.02
CA GLY A 337 -10.05 -3.77 -27.70
C GLY A 337 -9.19 -5.04 -27.58
N GLU A 338 -8.71 -5.60 -28.70
CA GLU A 338 -7.80 -6.77 -28.71
C GLU A 338 -6.37 -6.38 -28.31
N MET A 339 -5.97 -5.11 -28.49
CA MET A 339 -4.66 -4.59 -28.10
C MET A 339 -4.57 -4.37 -26.59
N TYR A 340 -3.39 -4.62 -26.01
CA TYR A 340 -3.14 -4.23 -24.62
C TYR A 340 -2.58 -2.80 -24.56
N ILE A 341 -3.32 -1.89 -23.92
CA ILE A 341 -2.82 -0.58 -23.48
C ILE A 341 -3.09 -0.46 -21.97
N GLY A 342 -2.04 -0.36 -21.17
CA GLY A 342 -2.18 -0.32 -19.71
C GLY A 342 -0.86 -0.21 -18.99
N THR A 343 -0.89 -0.37 -17.66
CA THR A 343 0.35 -0.38 -16.87
C THR A 343 1.04 -1.74 -16.93
N ILE A 344 2.34 -1.76 -16.60
CA ILE A 344 3.12 -3.00 -16.49
C ILE A 344 2.50 -3.95 -15.46
N HIS A 345 2.13 -3.45 -14.28
CA HIS A 345 1.51 -4.27 -13.23
C HIS A 345 0.20 -4.92 -13.68
N ALA A 346 -0.68 -4.17 -14.36
CA ALA A 346 -1.93 -4.73 -14.88
C ALA A 346 -1.67 -5.81 -15.95
N TYR A 347 -0.58 -5.70 -16.72
CA TYR A 347 -0.17 -6.71 -17.69
C TYR A 347 0.36 -7.96 -17.01
N CYS A 348 1.24 -7.82 -16.00
CA CYS A 348 1.73 -8.94 -15.20
C CYS A 348 0.57 -9.69 -14.55
N LEU A 349 -0.36 -8.97 -13.91
CA LEU A 349 -1.55 -9.57 -13.32
C LEU A 349 -2.38 -10.34 -14.34
N SER A 350 -2.64 -9.70 -15.49
CA SER A 350 -3.35 -10.29 -16.62
C SER A 350 -2.70 -11.60 -17.06
N LEU A 351 -1.40 -11.56 -17.35
CA LEU A 351 -0.62 -12.71 -17.77
C LEU A 351 -0.68 -13.85 -16.75
N LEU A 352 -0.50 -13.53 -15.46
CA LEU A 352 -0.50 -14.53 -14.40
C LEU A 352 -1.87 -15.18 -14.21
N ARG A 353 -2.95 -14.38 -14.27
CA ARG A 353 -4.33 -14.87 -14.14
C ARG A 353 -4.73 -15.74 -15.31
N ASP A 354 -4.39 -15.31 -16.52
CA ASP A 354 -4.94 -15.89 -17.75
C ASP A 354 -4.12 -17.09 -18.23
N CYS A 355 -2.83 -17.18 -17.87
CA CYS A 355 -1.92 -18.19 -18.41
C CYS A 355 -1.11 -18.97 -17.37
N CYS A 356 -1.10 -18.56 -16.09
CA CYS A 356 -0.17 -19.12 -15.10
C CYS A 356 -0.84 -19.66 -13.82
N GLY A 357 -2.18 -19.81 -13.81
CA GLY A 357 -2.92 -20.39 -12.68
C GLY A 357 -3.14 -19.46 -11.49
N TYR A 358 -3.04 -18.14 -11.68
CA TYR A 358 -3.28 -17.13 -10.63
C TYR A 358 -4.71 -16.56 -10.62
N GLY A 359 -5.66 -17.14 -11.36
CA GLY A 359 -7.02 -16.61 -11.54
C GLY A 359 -7.77 -16.28 -10.23
N ASN A 360 -7.60 -17.11 -9.20
CA ASN A 360 -8.23 -16.93 -7.88
C ASN A 360 -7.29 -16.36 -6.80
N TRP A 361 -6.20 -15.70 -7.18
CA TRP A 361 -5.31 -15.02 -6.24
C TRP A 361 -5.81 -13.60 -5.93
N GLY A 362 -5.67 -13.21 -4.67
CA GLY A 362 -5.92 -11.85 -4.19
C GLY A 362 -4.73 -10.93 -4.47
N GLU A 363 -4.99 -9.63 -4.53
CA GLU A 363 -3.97 -8.60 -4.71
C GLU A 363 -3.94 -7.73 -3.46
N LEU A 364 -2.76 -7.41 -2.95
CA LEU A 364 -2.57 -6.46 -1.86
C LEU A 364 -1.97 -5.17 -2.40
N ASP A 365 -2.57 -4.03 -2.00
CA ASP A 365 -1.93 -2.72 -2.13
C ASP A 365 -0.93 -2.45 -0.99
N GLU A 366 -0.25 -1.30 -1.01
CA GLU A 366 0.74 -0.92 0.02
C GLU A 366 0.16 -0.92 1.44
N ASN A 367 -1.10 -0.49 1.60
CA ASN A 367 -1.76 -0.39 2.90
C ASN A 367 -2.17 -1.77 3.43
N GLN A 368 -2.69 -2.62 2.55
CA GLN A 368 -3.07 -4.00 2.84
C GLN A 368 -1.85 -4.89 3.08
N GLU A 369 -0.76 -4.70 2.33
CA GLU A 369 0.52 -5.40 2.52
C GLU A 369 1.11 -5.07 3.89
N MET A 370 1.07 -3.80 4.32
CA MET A 370 1.48 -3.42 5.67
C MET A 370 0.58 -4.03 6.75
N ALA A 371 -0.75 -3.98 6.59
CA ALA A 371 -1.67 -4.62 7.53
C ALA A 371 -1.43 -6.14 7.60
N PHE A 372 -1.09 -6.77 6.47
CA PHE A 372 -0.83 -8.20 6.38
C PHE A 372 0.46 -8.54 7.11
N LEU A 373 1.50 -7.75 6.88
CA LEU A 373 2.78 -7.93 7.56
C LEU A 373 2.67 -7.68 9.06
N LEU A 374 1.90 -6.70 9.53
CA LEU A 374 1.65 -6.51 10.96
C LEU A 374 0.99 -7.74 11.59
N ARG A 375 0.14 -8.44 10.84
CA ARG A 375 -0.49 -9.67 11.30
C ARG A 375 0.47 -10.88 11.28
N VAL A 376 1.12 -11.15 10.15
CA VAL A 376 1.91 -12.39 9.95
C VAL A 376 3.40 -12.24 10.27
N GLY A 377 3.88 -11.01 10.45
CA GLY A 377 5.29 -10.67 10.64
C GLY A 377 5.92 -11.23 11.92
N TRP A 378 5.11 -11.61 12.89
CA TRP A 378 5.54 -12.35 14.08
C TRP A 378 6.21 -13.68 13.71
N ASP A 379 5.73 -14.33 12.65
CA ASP A 379 6.30 -15.58 12.12
C ASP A 379 7.47 -15.31 11.14
N CYS A 380 7.70 -14.07 10.73
CA CYS A 380 8.77 -13.70 9.80
C CYS A 380 10.13 -13.46 10.50
N HIS A 381 10.19 -13.56 11.83
CA HIS A 381 11.43 -13.46 12.61
C HIS A 381 12.32 -12.24 12.27
N PHE A 382 11.72 -11.05 12.19
CA PHE A 382 12.47 -9.83 11.83
C PHE A 382 13.66 -9.58 12.76
N PRO A 383 14.77 -9.03 12.25
CA PRO A 383 15.94 -8.64 13.05
C PRO A 383 15.60 -7.72 14.24
N ASP A 384 16.51 -7.64 15.21
CA ASP A 384 16.37 -6.78 16.38
C ASP A 384 16.51 -5.28 16.04
N GLY A 385 15.76 -4.42 16.76
CA GLY A 385 15.77 -2.96 16.57
C GLY A 385 14.38 -2.37 16.26
N GLY A 386 14.07 -1.20 16.81
CA GLY A 386 12.78 -0.53 16.62
C GLY A 386 11.58 -1.26 17.26
N ASN A 387 10.41 -0.61 17.25
CA ASN A 387 9.16 -1.25 17.59
C ASN A 387 8.64 -2.12 16.43
N TYR A 388 7.68 -3.00 16.70
CA TYR A 388 7.23 -3.98 15.70
C TYR A 388 6.69 -3.37 14.39
N PRO A 389 5.88 -2.29 14.40
CA PRO A 389 5.53 -1.57 13.17
C PRO A 389 6.74 -1.02 12.40
N GLN A 390 7.73 -0.46 13.09
CA GLN A 390 8.97 0.03 12.46
C GLN A 390 9.78 -1.12 11.81
N LYS A 391 9.80 -2.30 12.44
CA LYS A 391 10.41 -3.50 11.85
C LYS A 391 9.70 -3.92 10.56
N CYS A 392 8.37 -3.89 10.54
CA CYS A 392 7.57 -4.18 9.36
C CYS A 392 7.84 -3.17 8.23
N GLU A 393 7.85 -1.86 8.54
CA GLU A 393 8.20 -0.81 7.56
C GLU A 393 9.62 -0.98 7.02
N ALA A 394 10.59 -1.29 7.88
CA ALA A 394 11.97 -1.55 7.48
C ALA A 394 12.06 -2.78 6.57
N PHE A 395 11.36 -3.87 6.91
CA PHE A 395 11.32 -5.07 6.07
C PHE A 395 10.73 -4.77 4.69
N LEU A 396 9.56 -4.13 4.60
CA LEU A 396 8.94 -3.78 3.32
C LEU A 396 9.83 -2.88 2.46
N ARG A 397 10.54 -1.92 3.08
CA ARG A 397 11.50 -1.07 2.35
C ARG A 397 12.59 -1.90 1.67
N ASN A 398 13.17 -2.87 2.39
CA ASN A 398 14.22 -3.74 1.86
C ASN A 398 13.68 -4.79 0.88
N LEU A 399 12.46 -5.29 1.12
CA LEU A 399 11.72 -6.19 0.23
C LEU A 399 11.49 -5.56 -1.14
N ASN A 400 11.14 -4.27 -1.17
CA ASN A 400 10.97 -3.53 -2.41
C ASN A 400 12.28 -3.44 -3.21
N VAL A 401 13.42 -3.22 -2.55
CA VAL A 401 14.75 -3.26 -3.20
C VAL A 401 15.05 -4.66 -3.73
N PHE A 402 14.84 -5.69 -2.91
CA PHE A 402 15.07 -7.09 -3.30
C PHE A 402 14.36 -7.45 -4.62
N TYR A 403 13.06 -7.13 -4.71
CA TYR A 403 12.29 -7.41 -5.91
C TYR A 403 12.65 -6.49 -7.08
N ALA A 404 12.81 -5.18 -6.86
CA ALA A 404 13.08 -4.21 -7.93
C ALA A 404 14.44 -4.40 -8.59
N GLU A 405 15.46 -4.76 -7.81
CA GLU A 405 16.84 -5.01 -8.27
C GLU A 405 17.07 -6.47 -8.70
N MET A 406 16.09 -7.36 -8.50
CA MET A 406 16.21 -8.79 -8.76
C MET A 406 17.43 -9.43 -8.06
N LEU A 407 17.61 -9.14 -6.78
CA LEU A 407 18.79 -9.60 -6.05
C LEU A 407 18.88 -11.12 -6.00
N ASP A 408 20.10 -11.64 -6.13
CA ASP A 408 20.35 -13.07 -6.13
C ASP A 408 20.07 -13.69 -4.75
N ARG A 409 19.22 -14.72 -4.73
CA ARG A 409 18.80 -15.39 -3.50
C ARG A 409 19.96 -16.13 -2.81
N SER A 410 20.96 -16.61 -3.55
CA SER A 410 22.10 -17.31 -2.95
C SER A 410 23.05 -16.35 -2.24
N ALA A 411 23.37 -15.22 -2.87
CA ALA A 411 24.13 -14.14 -2.27
C ALA A 411 23.40 -13.56 -1.05
N LEU A 412 22.08 -13.41 -1.13
CA LEU A 412 21.27 -12.95 0.01
C LEU A 412 21.32 -13.90 1.20
N ARG A 413 21.24 -15.22 0.98
CA ARG A 413 21.36 -16.23 2.05
C ARG A 413 22.74 -16.23 2.71
N GLU A 414 23.79 -15.94 1.95
CA GLU A 414 25.16 -15.87 2.46
C GLU A 414 25.41 -14.59 3.25
N GLN A 415 25.05 -13.44 2.69
CA GLN A 415 25.44 -12.12 3.22
C GLN A 415 24.36 -11.50 4.14
N ALA A 416 23.11 -11.92 4.03
CA ALA A 416 21.97 -11.41 4.79
C ALA A 416 21.01 -12.53 5.27
N PRO A 417 21.50 -13.59 5.95
CA PRO A 417 20.71 -14.78 6.29
C PRO A 417 19.43 -14.47 7.08
N GLY A 418 19.45 -13.45 7.95
CA GLY A 418 18.27 -13.01 8.70
C GLY A 418 17.17 -12.47 7.79
N PHE A 419 17.52 -11.57 6.86
CA PHE A 419 16.56 -11.04 5.90
C PHE A 419 16.09 -12.13 4.92
N ALA A 420 16.97 -13.05 4.50
CA ALA A 420 16.60 -14.17 3.64
C ALA A 420 15.57 -15.09 4.31
N ALA A 421 15.73 -15.41 5.60
CA ALA A 421 14.76 -16.19 6.36
C ALA A 421 13.41 -15.46 6.50
N SER A 422 13.44 -14.15 6.79
CA SER A 422 12.22 -13.32 6.84
C SER A 422 11.50 -13.25 5.51
N LEU A 423 12.26 -13.13 4.41
CA LEU A 423 11.73 -13.17 3.04
C LEU A 423 11.03 -14.49 2.77
N GLU A 424 11.69 -15.62 3.03
CA GLU A 424 11.10 -16.96 2.81
C GLU A 424 9.80 -17.14 3.60
N ALA A 425 9.79 -16.78 4.89
CA ALA A 425 8.58 -16.86 5.72
C ALA A 425 7.44 -15.95 5.23
N TYR A 426 7.79 -14.75 4.75
CA TYR A 426 6.82 -13.80 4.17
C TYR A 426 6.22 -14.33 2.86
N GLU A 427 7.07 -14.84 1.95
CA GLU A 427 6.63 -15.41 0.68
C GLU A 427 5.75 -16.65 0.90
N ASP A 428 6.10 -17.51 1.87
CA ASP A 428 5.28 -18.65 2.27
C ASP A 428 3.92 -18.21 2.84
N ALA A 429 3.85 -17.09 3.56
CA ALA A 429 2.59 -16.52 4.04
C ALA A 429 1.72 -16.03 2.88
N LEU A 430 2.29 -15.34 1.89
CA LEU A 430 1.57 -14.93 0.69
C LEU A 430 1.02 -16.13 -0.09
N GLU A 431 1.82 -17.19 -0.27
CA GLU A 431 1.38 -18.40 -0.98
C GLU A 431 0.24 -19.13 -0.25
N ARG A 432 0.35 -19.31 1.08
CA ARG A 432 -0.70 -19.94 1.89
C ARG A 432 -2.05 -19.24 1.77
N HIS A 433 -2.03 -17.92 1.60
CA HIS A 433 -3.25 -17.11 1.45
C HIS A 433 -3.60 -16.78 -0.01
N ARG A 434 -2.82 -17.28 -0.98
CA ARG A 434 -2.95 -16.99 -2.42
C ARG A 434 -2.99 -15.48 -2.71
N LEU A 435 -1.99 -14.76 -2.21
CA LEU A 435 -1.88 -13.31 -2.34
C LEU A 435 -0.70 -12.93 -3.23
N LEU A 436 -0.89 -11.89 -4.06
CA LEU A 436 0.14 -11.23 -4.84
C LEU A 436 0.28 -9.78 -4.37
N THR A 437 1.51 -9.28 -4.31
CA THR A 437 1.82 -7.86 -4.10
C THR A 437 2.42 -7.27 -5.37
N PHE A 438 2.39 -5.94 -5.54
CA PHE A 438 2.81 -5.30 -6.80
C PHE A 438 4.22 -5.70 -7.26
N ASN A 439 5.19 -5.67 -6.34
CA ASN A 439 6.57 -6.00 -6.67
C ASN A 439 6.75 -7.50 -6.91
N ARG A 440 6.12 -8.36 -6.09
CA ARG A 440 6.19 -9.81 -6.27
C ARG A 440 5.53 -10.26 -7.58
N MET A 441 4.44 -9.63 -7.99
CA MET A 441 3.74 -9.93 -9.23
C MET A 441 4.63 -9.75 -10.47
N THR A 442 5.43 -8.67 -10.51
CA THR A 442 6.38 -8.44 -11.60
C THR A 442 7.47 -9.50 -11.62
N GLN A 443 8.03 -9.86 -10.47
CA GLN A 443 9.03 -10.93 -10.37
C GLN A 443 8.46 -12.28 -10.84
N VAL A 444 7.28 -12.67 -10.36
CA VAL A 444 6.65 -13.94 -10.75
C VAL A 444 6.34 -13.95 -12.25
N ALA A 445 5.88 -12.84 -12.83
CA ALA A 445 5.67 -12.74 -14.27
C ALA A 445 6.96 -12.94 -15.08
N VAL A 446 8.07 -12.34 -14.63
CA VAL A 446 9.41 -12.56 -15.20
C VAL A 446 9.81 -14.03 -15.12
N GLU A 447 9.69 -14.67 -13.95
CA GLU A 447 10.00 -16.09 -13.77
C GLU A 447 9.17 -16.99 -14.69
N GLN A 448 7.88 -16.68 -14.88
CA GLN A 448 6.99 -17.43 -15.77
C GLN A 448 7.40 -17.25 -17.24
N LEU A 449 7.77 -16.05 -17.67
CA LEU A 449 8.26 -15.80 -19.03
C LEU A 449 9.61 -16.47 -19.30
N GLU A 450 10.50 -16.54 -18.30
CA GLU A 450 11.76 -17.26 -18.41
C GLU A 450 11.55 -18.78 -18.54
N ARG A 451 10.63 -19.34 -17.75
CA ARG A 451 10.27 -20.77 -17.83
C ARG A 451 9.48 -21.11 -19.09
N HIS A 452 8.63 -20.18 -19.55
CA HIS A 452 7.72 -20.36 -20.68
C HIS A 452 7.82 -19.20 -21.68
N PRO A 453 8.91 -19.10 -22.47
CA PRO A 453 9.09 -17.98 -23.42
C PRO A 453 7.99 -17.87 -24.48
N GLY A 454 7.23 -18.94 -24.73
CA GLY A 454 6.09 -18.95 -25.65
C GLY A 454 4.94 -18.02 -25.25
N LEU A 455 4.88 -17.59 -23.98
CA LEU A 455 3.88 -16.63 -23.50
C LEU A 455 4.01 -15.25 -24.18
N ALA A 456 5.18 -14.90 -24.69
CA ALA A 456 5.41 -13.65 -25.42
C ALA A 456 5.28 -13.80 -26.96
N ALA A 457 5.02 -15.00 -27.48
CA ALA A 457 5.17 -15.31 -28.90
C ALA A 457 4.23 -14.54 -29.84
N ASN A 458 3.10 -14.05 -29.34
CA ASN A 458 2.11 -13.31 -30.13
C ASN A 458 2.42 -11.80 -30.20
N ILE A 459 3.41 -11.31 -29.45
CA ILE A 459 3.76 -9.88 -29.42
C ILE A 459 4.66 -9.57 -30.62
N GLN A 460 4.18 -8.70 -31.52
CA GLN A 460 4.97 -8.18 -32.64
C GLN A 460 5.53 -6.79 -32.35
N TYR A 461 4.79 -5.98 -31.59
CA TYR A 461 5.19 -4.63 -31.23
C TYR A 461 5.03 -4.40 -29.72
N LEU A 462 6.13 -3.98 -29.08
CA LEU A 462 6.17 -3.59 -27.69
C LEU A 462 6.48 -2.09 -27.60
N ILE A 463 5.54 -1.33 -27.07
CA ILE A 463 5.61 0.12 -26.97
C ILE A 463 5.68 0.48 -25.50
N VAL A 464 6.65 1.30 -25.10
CA VAL A 464 6.86 1.64 -23.68
C VAL A 464 7.03 3.14 -23.52
N ASP A 465 6.11 3.75 -22.79
CA ASP A 465 6.17 5.16 -22.38
C ASP A 465 6.91 5.33 -21.05
N GLU A 466 7.49 6.51 -20.82
CA GLU A 466 8.26 6.90 -19.63
C GLU A 466 9.33 5.85 -19.23
N TYR A 467 10.05 5.31 -20.22
CA TYR A 467 10.99 4.20 -20.02
C TYR A 467 12.12 4.52 -19.02
N GLN A 468 12.44 5.80 -18.79
CA GLN A 468 13.44 6.18 -17.79
C GLN A 468 13.03 5.86 -16.34
N ASP A 469 11.73 5.67 -16.06
CA ASP A 469 11.23 5.42 -14.70
C ASP A 469 11.10 3.93 -14.35
N ILE A 470 11.59 3.02 -15.22
CA ILE A 470 11.54 1.58 -14.96
C ILE A 470 12.68 1.12 -14.02
N ASN A 471 12.45 0.03 -13.29
CA ASN A 471 13.48 -0.65 -12.50
C ASN A 471 14.01 -1.91 -13.23
N ARG A 472 14.98 -2.60 -12.64
CA ARG A 472 15.63 -3.78 -13.25
C ARG A 472 14.68 -4.95 -13.49
N ALA A 473 13.74 -5.20 -12.58
CA ALA A 473 12.71 -6.22 -12.79
C ALA A 473 11.80 -5.91 -13.98
N GLN A 474 11.39 -4.65 -14.14
CA GLN A 474 10.56 -4.20 -15.26
C GLN A 474 11.36 -4.17 -16.57
N GLU A 475 12.62 -3.76 -16.54
CA GLU A 475 13.53 -3.85 -17.69
C GLU A 475 13.66 -5.31 -18.15
N ARG A 476 13.86 -6.25 -17.21
CA ARG A 476 13.95 -7.68 -17.54
C ARG A 476 12.67 -8.20 -18.16
N LEU A 477 11.50 -7.80 -17.63
CA LEU A 477 10.20 -8.12 -18.23
C LEU A 477 10.12 -7.62 -19.67
N ILE A 478 10.46 -6.34 -19.91
CA ILE A 478 10.44 -5.73 -21.23
C ILE A 478 11.40 -6.45 -22.20
N GLN A 479 12.59 -6.84 -21.75
CA GLN A 479 13.53 -7.62 -22.56
C GLN A 479 12.97 -8.99 -22.97
N LEU A 480 12.27 -9.67 -22.06
CA LEU A 480 11.66 -10.99 -22.34
C LEU A 480 10.50 -10.87 -23.33
N LEU A 481 9.64 -9.87 -23.15
CA LEU A 481 8.52 -9.58 -24.07
C LEU A 481 9.01 -9.07 -25.42
N GLY A 482 10.05 -8.24 -25.41
CA GLY A 482 10.65 -7.58 -26.58
C GLY A 482 11.63 -8.46 -27.37
N LYS A 483 11.88 -9.70 -26.95
CA LYS A 483 12.91 -10.57 -27.55
C LYS A 483 12.70 -10.82 -29.04
N ASP A 484 11.46 -11.12 -29.42
CA ASP A 484 11.05 -11.41 -30.80
C ASP A 484 10.15 -10.29 -31.38
N ALA A 485 9.93 -9.21 -30.61
CA ALA A 485 9.08 -8.08 -30.98
C ALA A 485 9.89 -6.83 -31.35
N ARG A 486 9.31 -5.94 -32.14
CA ARG A 486 9.85 -4.59 -32.37
C ARG A 486 9.54 -3.73 -31.15
N THR A 487 10.57 -3.17 -30.54
CA THR A 487 10.44 -2.40 -29.30
C THR A 487 10.62 -0.91 -29.58
N PHE A 488 9.62 -0.11 -29.19
CA PHE A 488 9.59 1.34 -29.34
C PHE A 488 9.48 1.98 -27.95
N VAL A 489 10.55 2.61 -27.49
CA VAL A 489 10.62 3.21 -26.16
C VAL A 489 10.67 4.73 -26.25
N VAL A 490 9.94 5.41 -25.37
CA VAL A 490 9.94 6.88 -25.27
C VAL A 490 10.26 7.28 -23.85
N GLY A 491 11.09 8.31 -23.69
CA GLY A 491 11.47 8.80 -22.38
C GLY A 491 12.12 10.18 -22.40
N ASP A 492 12.19 10.78 -21.21
CA ASP A 492 12.97 11.99 -20.94
C ASP A 492 13.97 11.67 -19.81
N PRO A 493 15.26 11.45 -20.11
CA PRO A 493 16.29 11.17 -19.10
C PRO A 493 16.37 12.23 -17.99
N HIS A 494 16.03 13.49 -18.30
CA HIS A 494 16.01 14.57 -17.31
C HIS A 494 14.85 14.47 -16.31
N GLN A 495 13.91 13.54 -16.49
CA GLN A 495 12.75 13.35 -15.61
C GLN A 495 12.77 12.03 -14.82
N THR A 496 13.92 11.38 -14.68
CA THR A 496 14.08 10.23 -13.77
C THR A 496 14.03 10.70 -12.32
N ILE A 497 12.91 10.49 -11.63
CA ILE A 497 12.69 11.01 -10.26
C ILE A 497 12.18 9.97 -9.25
N TYR A 498 12.08 8.69 -9.64
CA TYR A 498 11.57 7.61 -8.79
C TYR A 498 12.67 6.63 -8.35
N GLN A 499 13.92 7.10 -8.18
CA GLN A 499 15.05 6.24 -7.82
C GLN A 499 14.86 5.55 -6.47
N TRP A 500 14.16 6.20 -5.53
CA TRP A 500 13.76 5.61 -4.25
C TRP A 500 12.75 4.44 -4.39
N ARG A 501 12.13 4.28 -5.57
CA ARG A 501 11.32 3.11 -5.97
C ARG A 501 12.11 2.13 -6.86
N GLY A 502 13.40 2.37 -7.06
CA GLY A 502 14.29 1.55 -7.88
C GLY A 502 14.41 1.95 -9.34
N SER A 503 13.79 3.06 -9.78
CA SER A 503 13.95 3.50 -11.18
C SER A 503 15.42 3.75 -11.50
N ASP A 504 15.85 3.34 -12.69
CA ASP A 504 17.27 3.38 -13.06
C ASP A 504 17.44 3.89 -14.49
N GLU A 505 17.93 5.12 -14.64
CA GLU A 505 18.12 5.76 -15.94
C GLU A 505 19.13 5.02 -16.83
N ARG A 506 20.03 4.22 -16.23
CA ARG A 506 20.96 3.39 -16.98
C ARG A 506 20.23 2.38 -17.86
N CYS A 507 19.01 1.96 -17.49
CA CYS A 507 18.18 1.11 -18.35
C CYS A 507 17.85 1.81 -19.68
N PHE A 508 17.53 3.11 -19.62
CA PHE A 508 17.24 3.91 -20.80
C PHE A 508 18.48 4.10 -21.67
N GLU A 509 19.66 4.29 -21.05
CA GLU A 509 20.94 4.41 -21.74
C GLU A 509 21.36 3.10 -22.42
N GLN A 510 21.38 2.00 -21.66
CA GLN A 510 21.76 0.65 -22.08
C GLN A 510 20.86 0.09 -23.19
N PHE A 511 19.60 0.54 -23.28
CA PHE A 511 18.71 0.16 -24.37
C PHE A 511 19.33 0.43 -25.75
N ALA A 512 20.16 1.48 -25.89
CA ALA A 512 20.83 1.86 -27.14
C ALA A 512 22.24 1.28 -27.33
N GLU A 513 22.72 0.44 -26.42
CA GLU A 513 24.00 -0.28 -26.60
C GLU A 513 23.80 -1.64 -27.28
N GLY A 514 22.54 -2.05 -27.52
CA GLY A 514 22.17 -3.30 -28.17
C GLY A 514 22.51 -3.36 -29.67
N LEU A 515 22.12 -4.46 -30.33
CA LEU A 515 22.25 -4.59 -31.78
C LEU A 515 21.21 -3.70 -32.49
N ASP A 516 21.69 -2.81 -33.36
CA ASP A 516 20.92 -1.96 -34.29
C ASP A 516 19.83 -1.03 -33.67
N PRO A 517 20.13 -0.23 -32.62
CA PRO A 517 19.17 0.72 -32.06
C PRO A 517 19.15 2.02 -32.86
N GLU A 518 17.96 2.46 -33.26
CA GLU A 518 17.74 3.81 -33.80
C GLU A 518 17.40 4.78 -32.67
N GLU A 519 18.07 5.94 -32.65
CA GLU A 519 17.78 7.03 -31.73
C GLU A 519 17.13 8.19 -32.49
N VAL A 520 16.01 8.71 -31.96
CA VAL A 520 15.35 9.91 -32.46
C VAL A 520 15.16 10.91 -31.31
N THR A 521 15.64 12.14 -31.49
CA THR A 521 15.50 13.21 -30.48
C THR A 521 14.41 14.19 -30.88
N ILE A 522 13.54 14.54 -29.94
CA ILE A 522 12.43 15.49 -30.10
C ILE A 522 12.62 16.61 -29.07
N ALA A 523 13.21 17.72 -29.52
CA ALA A 523 13.53 18.88 -28.70
C ALA A 523 12.41 19.93 -28.68
N GLU A 524 11.43 19.84 -29.59
CA GLU A 524 10.38 20.84 -29.75
C GLU A 524 9.35 20.76 -28.60
N ASN A 525 9.29 21.78 -27.73
CA ASN A 525 8.33 21.89 -26.66
C ASN A 525 7.06 22.63 -27.12
N ARG A 526 5.91 21.98 -26.96
CA ARG A 526 4.59 22.51 -27.35
C ARG A 526 3.76 22.98 -26.17
N ARG A 527 4.31 22.93 -24.96
CA ARG A 527 3.58 23.17 -23.70
C ARG A 527 3.83 24.56 -23.14
N SER A 528 5.07 24.97 -23.01
CA SER A 528 5.47 26.09 -22.12
C SER A 528 5.89 27.31 -22.92
N GLY A 529 5.68 28.51 -22.37
CA GLY A 529 6.20 29.76 -22.92
C GLY A 529 7.72 29.86 -22.84
N THR A 530 8.31 30.79 -23.61
CA THR A 530 9.76 30.88 -23.79
C THR A 530 10.52 31.10 -22.48
N ALA A 531 10.03 31.98 -21.60
CA ALA A 531 10.69 32.27 -20.32
C ALA A 531 10.83 31.03 -19.42
N ILE A 532 9.83 30.14 -19.44
CA ILE A 532 9.85 28.90 -18.66
C ILE A 532 10.85 27.91 -19.27
N LEU A 533 10.93 27.84 -20.60
CA LEU A 533 11.89 26.98 -21.29
C LEU A 533 13.33 27.42 -21.10
N ASP A 534 13.59 28.74 -21.07
CA ASP A 534 14.91 29.27 -20.78
C ASP A 534 15.38 28.85 -19.38
N VAL A 535 14.49 28.96 -18.38
CA VAL A 535 14.76 28.44 -17.03
C VAL A 535 14.99 26.93 -17.05
N ALA A 536 14.12 26.16 -17.71
CA ALA A 536 14.23 24.71 -17.77
C ALA A 536 15.56 24.25 -18.41
N ASN A 537 15.99 24.91 -19.48
CA ASN A 537 17.25 24.65 -20.16
C ASN A 537 18.46 24.99 -19.27
N VAL A 538 18.45 26.13 -18.58
CA VAL A 538 19.51 26.51 -17.63
C VAL A 538 19.64 25.48 -16.50
N VAL A 539 18.52 25.06 -15.92
CA VAL A 539 18.51 24.00 -14.89
C VAL A 539 19.07 22.68 -15.46
N ALA A 540 18.69 22.33 -16.69
CA ALA A 540 19.13 21.11 -17.35
C ALA A 540 20.62 21.11 -17.76
N ASP A 541 21.19 22.28 -18.09
CA ASP A 541 22.62 22.42 -18.37
C ASP A 541 23.50 22.09 -17.15
N GLY A 542 22.92 22.15 -15.95
CA GLY A 542 23.55 21.79 -14.69
C GLY A 542 23.52 20.28 -14.35
N PHE A 543 22.90 19.43 -15.17
CA PHE A 543 22.93 17.97 -14.96
C PHE A 543 24.30 17.37 -15.28
N ALA A 544 24.67 16.32 -14.56
CA ALA A 544 25.86 15.53 -14.87
C ALA A 544 25.53 14.50 -15.97
N GLY A 545 26.56 13.96 -16.62
CA GLY A 545 26.39 12.92 -17.64
C GLY A 545 26.17 13.44 -19.07
N ARG A 546 25.41 12.68 -19.87
CA ARG A 546 25.20 12.96 -21.30
C ARG A 546 24.38 14.24 -21.47
N ARG A 547 24.87 15.16 -22.30
CA ARG A 547 24.10 16.34 -22.72
C ARG A 547 23.10 15.95 -23.80
N TYR A 548 21.86 16.38 -23.61
CA TYR A 548 20.78 16.27 -24.58
C TYR A 548 20.47 17.63 -25.20
N ASP A 549 19.75 17.62 -26.32
CA ASP A 549 19.37 18.85 -27.01
C ASP A 549 18.51 19.74 -26.10
N ARG A 550 18.77 21.06 -26.15
CA ARG A 550 17.97 22.06 -25.43
C ARG A 550 16.54 22.10 -25.97
N LEU A 551 15.57 22.29 -25.08
CA LEU A 551 14.17 22.46 -25.44
C LEU A 551 13.99 23.71 -26.28
N THR A 552 13.22 23.60 -27.37
CA THR A 552 12.91 24.70 -28.28
C THR A 552 11.42 25.04 -28.26
N PRO A 553 11.01 26.32 -28.13
CA PRO A 553 9.60 26.69 -28.06
C PRO A 553 8.91 26.47 -29.42
N VAL A 554 7.72 25.86 -29.39
CA VAL A 554 6.74 25.90 -30.48
C VAL A 554 5.67 26.96 -30.21
N ARG A 555 5.35 27.21 -28.92
CA ARG A 555 4.43 28.29 -28.52
C ARG A 555 5.17 29.63 -28.60
N ASP A 556 4.70 30.53 -29.46
CA ASP A 556 5.19 31.90 -29.54
C ASP A 556 4.51 32.81 -28.50
N ILE A 557 4.69 32.47 -27.21
CA ILE A 557 4.29 33.32 -26.10
C ILE A 557 5.46 33.45 -25.10
N PRO A 558 5.70 34.64 -24.53
CA PRO A 558 6.80 34.83 -23.59
C PRO A 558 6.58 34.05 -22.29
N GLY A 559 5.33 34.02 -21.79
CA GLY A 559 5.03 33.53 -20.44
C GLY A 559 5.70 34.38 -19.34
N GLY A 560 5.77 33.84 -18.13
CA GLY A 560 6.45 34.51 -17.01
C GLY A 560 7.19 33.54 -16.07
N ALA A 561 8.38 33.93 -15.64
CA ALA A 561 9.18 33.25 -14.64
C ALA A 561 9.62 34.23 -13.54
N TYR A 562 9.25 33.96 -12.29
CA TYR A 562 9.49 34.87 -11.16
C TYR A 562 10.14 34.17 -9.98
N LEU A 563 11.12 34.83 -9.36
CA LEU A 563 11.69 34.42 -8.07
C LEU A 563 11.33 35.47 -7.01
N VAL A 564 10.69 35.03 -5.93
CA VAL A 564 10.14 35.92 -4.90
C VAL A 564 10.82 35.70 -3.55
N GLY A 565 11.37 36.76 -2.98
CA GLY A 565 11.99 36.75 -1.65
C GLY A 565 11.02 37.22 -0.57
N CYS A 566 10.79 36.38 0.44
CA CYS A 566 9.92 36.66 1.60
C CYS A 566 10.70 36.68 2.93
N ARG A 567 10.14 37.31 3.96
CA ARG A 567 10.76 37.32 5.30
C ARG A 567 10.59 35.99 6.04
N SER A 568 9.43 35.37 5.95
CA SER A 568 9.09 34.10 6.60
C SER A 568 8.19 33.21 5.75
N ASP A 569 8.08 31.94 6.14
CA ASP A 569 7.11 30.98 5.59
C ASP A 569 5.66 31.47 5.70
N LEU A 570 5.30 32.14 6.80
CA LEU A 570 3.99 32.78 6.92
C LEU A 570 3.79 33.93 5.92
N SER A 571 4.79 34.81 5.75
CA SER A 571 4.69 35.89 4.76
C SER A 571 4.65 35.37 3.33
N GLU A 572 5.35 34.27 3.04
CA GLU A 572 5.32 33.56 1.76
C GLU A 572 3.90 33.04 1.47
N ALA A 573 3.28 32.33 2.42
CA ALA A 573 1.92 31.84 2.29
C ALA A 573 0.89 32.97 2.09
N GLN A 574 1.01 34.06 2.84
CA GLN A 574 0.15 35.25 2.70
C GLN A 574 0.31 35.89 1.33
N TRP A 575 1.55 36.04 0.86
CA TRP A 575 1.83 36.60 -0.44
C TRP A 575 1.22 35.73 -1.54
N ILE A 576 1.49 34.42 -1.57
CA ILE A 576 0.94 33.49 -2.58
C ILE A 576 -0.59 33.52 -2.57
N ALA A 577 -1.23 33.41 -1.40
CA ALA A 577 -2.69 33.46 -1.28
C ALA A 577 -3.27 34.75 -1.87
N SER A 578 -2.65 35.90 -1.59
CA SER A 578 -3.07 37.19 -2.13
C SER A 578 -2.92 37.28 -3.65
N GLN A 579 -1.86 36.70 -4.22
CA GLN A 579 -1.65 36.71 -5.68
C GLN A 579 -2.66 35.81 -6.40
N ILE A 580 -2.89 34.60 -5.86
CA ILE A 580 -3.90 33.66 -6.36
C ILE A 580 -5.26 34.35 -6.41
N LYS A 581 -5.67 34.95 -5.29
CA LYS A 581 -6.95 35.67 -5.20
C LYS A 581 -7.02 36.81 -6.22
N ARG A 582 -5.96 37.60 -6.38
CA ARG A 582 -5.93 38.68 -7.38
C ARG A 582 -6.11 38.16 -8.81
N TYR A 583 -5.50 37.03 -9.16
CA TYR A 583 -5.63 36.42 -10.47
C TYR A 583 -7.04 35.90 -10.75
N VAL A 584 -7.65 35.22 -9.77
CA VAL A 584 -9.01 34.66 -9.87
C VAL A 584 -10.07 35.77 -9.85
N ASP A 585 -9.97 36.73 -8.93
CA ASP A 585 -10.91 37.87 -8.84
C ASP A 585 -10.87 38.74 -10.10
N ALA A 586 -9.72 38.82 -10.79
CA ALA A 586 -9.57 39.51 -12.06
C ALA A 586 -10.02 38.68 -13.28
N GLY A 587 -10.53 37.45 -13.07
CA GLY A 587 -10.97 36.56 -14.13
C GLY A 587 -9.86 36.10 -15.07
N ARG A 588 -8.60 36.09 -14.59
CA ARG A 588 -7.43 35.70 -15.40
C ARG A 588 -7.20 34.19 -15.44
N CYS A 589 -7.64 33.48 -14.40
CA CYS A 589 -7.64 32.03 -14.32
C CYS A 589 -8.67 31.56 -13.29
N GLN A 590 -8.94 30.27 -13.28
CA GLN A 590 -9.73 29.57 -12.27
C GLN A 590 -8.83 29.05 -11.14
N TYR A 591 -9.40 28.61 -10.02
CA TYR A 591 -8.61 27.97 -8.96
C TYR A 591 -8.02 26.64 -9.42
N SER A 592 -8.74 25.91 -10.27
CA SER A 592 -8.32 24.64 -10.87
C SER A 592 -7.11 24.77 -11.81
N ASP A 593 -6.86 25.97 -12.35
CA ASP A 593 -5.70 26.29 -13.22
C ASP A 593 -4.38 26.45 -12.44
N ILE A 594 -4.40 26.30 -11.11
CA ILE A 594 -3.28 26.64 -10.23
C ILE A 594 -2.76 25.38 -9.51
N GLY A 595 -1.50 25.06 -9.76
CA GLY A 595 -0.74 24.04 -9.02
C GLY A 595 0.23 24.66 -8.01
N LEU A 596 0.20 24.19 -6.76
CA LEU A 596 1.18 24.54 -5.72
C LEU A 596 2.03 23.30 -5.38
N LEU A 597 3.26 23.30 -5.88
CA LEU A 597 4.12 22.12 -5.91
C LEU A 597 5.18 22.19 -4.82
N LEU A 598 5.10 21.25 -3.87
CA LEU A 598 5.98 21.18 -2.71
C LEU A 598 6.94 19.98 -2.80
N ARG A 599 8.14 20.11 -2.26
CA ARG A 599 9.04 18.94 -2.09
C ARG A 599 8.46 17.90 -1.12
N SER A 600 7.79 18.37 -0.07
CA SER A 600 7.07 17.55 0.91
C SER A 600 5.87 18.32 1.46
N VAL A 601 4.68 17.74 1.27
CA VAL A 601 3.41 18.27 1.79
C VAL A 601 3.40 18.23 3.32
N ALA A 602 3.92 17.16 3.92
CA ALA A 602 3.98 16.98 5.36
C ALA A 602 4.62 18.17 6.07
N THR A 603 5.71 18.68 5.49
CA THR A 603 6.58 19.68 6.13
C THR A 603 6.29 21.12 5.72
N SER A 604 5.74 21.34 4.53
CA SER A 604 5.63 22.68 3.93
C SER A 604 4.18 23.11 3.67
N ALA A 605 3.23 22.18 3.49
CA ALA A 605 1.84 22.54 3.24
C ALA A 605 1.07 23.18 4.41
N PRO A 606 1.33 22.90 5.72
CA PRO A 606 0.49 23.40 6.81
C PRO A 606 0.21 24.91 6.77
N VAL A 607 1.24 25.72 6.54
CA VAL A 607 1.10 27.19 6.52
C VAL A 607 0.22 27.68 5.36
N PHE A 608 0.29 27.03 4.20
CA PHE A 608 -0.56 27.34 3.05
C PHE A 608 -2.00 26.90 3.28
N ILE A 609 -2.21 25.72 3.86
CA ILE A 609 -3.53 25.20 4.22
C ILE A 609 -4.24 26.17 5.18
N ASP A 610 -3.54 26.62 6.23
CA ASP A 610 -4.11 27.52 7.23
C ASP A 610 -4.45 28.89 6.63
N GLU A 611 -3.58 29.44 5.78
CA GLU A 611 -3.81 30.73 5.14
C GLU A 611 -4.90 30.66 4.05
N PHE A 612 -4.97 29.59 3.26
CA PHE A 612 -6.02 29.40 2.26
C PHE A 612 -7.40 29.27 2.92
N ARG A 613 -7.51 28.52 4.02
CA ARG A 613 -8.74 28.47 4.83
C ARG A 613 -9.14 29.85 5.32
N LYS A 614 -8.19 30.59 5.89
CA LYS A 614 -8.42 31.94 6.42
C LYS A 614 -8.90 32.92 5.35
N GLN A 615 -8.44 32.79 4.11
CA GLN A 615 -8.82 33.66 3.00
C GLN A 615 -9.99 33.14 2.14
N GLY A 616 -10.55 31.97 2.46
CA GLY A 616 -11.64 31.36 1.71
C GLY A 616 -11.24 30.87 0.32
N ILE A 617 -9.98 30.48 0.12
CA ILE A 617 -9.50 29.88 -1.14
C ILE A 617 -9.81 28.38 -1.10
N PRO A 618 -10.61 27.84 -2.03
CA PRO A 618 -10.81 26.39 -2.14
C PRO A 618 -9.51 25.70 -2.52
N PHE A 619 -9.16 24.62 -1.81
CA PHE A 619 -7.96 23.83 -2.10
C PHE A 619 -8.18 22.35 -1.88
N VAL A 620 -7.36 21.57 -2.57
CA VAL A 620 -7.23 20.12 -2.40
C VAL A 620 -5.78 19.79 -2.14
N VAL A 621 -5.52 18.87 -1.21
CA VAL A 621 -4.17 18.40 -0.87
C VAL A 621 -3.98 16.96 -1.35
N GLY A 622 -3.03 16.74 -2.25
CA GLY A 622 -2.55 15.41 -2.65
C GLY A 622 -1.30 15.00 -1.86
N GLY A 623 -1.21 13.71 -1.48
CA GLY A 623 -0.06 13.13 -0.78
C GLY A 623 -0.38 12.45 0.55
N LYS A 624 0.58 11.64 1.04
CA LYS A 624 0.56 10.80 2.28
C LYS A 624 0.30 11.52 3.60
N VAL A 625 -0.18 12.76 3.56
CA VAL A 625 -0.55 13.55 4.73
C VAL A 625 -1.80 14.36 4.40
N GLY A 626 -2.91 14.08 5.08
CA GLY A 626 -4.11 14.92 4.95
C GLY A 626 -5.34 14.35 5.64
N LEU A 627 -5.62 13.05 5.48
CA LEU A 627 -6.88 12.46 5.93
C LEU A 627 -7.09 12.65 7.45
N PHE A 628 -6.09 12.29 8.27
CA PHE A 628 -6.10 12.47 9.73
C PHE A 628 -5.85 13.91 10.21
N ARG A 629 -5.96 14.92 9.32
CA ARG A 629 -6.04 16.35 9.70
C ARG A 629 -7.46 16.89 9.60
N ARG A 630 -8.38 16.11 9.03
CA ARG A 630 -9.76 16.51 8.80
C ARG A 630 -10.61 16.23 10.05
N PRO A 631 -11.41 17.19 10.55
CA PRO A 631 -12.20 16.98 11.76
C PRO A 631 -13.15 15.78 11.68
N GLU A 632 -13.78 15.54 10.52
CA GLU A 632 -14.66 14.40 10.29
C GLU A 632 -13.95 13.04 10.46
N VAL A 633 -12.69 12.94 10.02
CA VAL A 633 -11.86 11.75 10.15
C VAL A 633 -11.35 11.59 11.57
N LEU A 634 -10.87 12.68 12.18
CA LEU A 634 -10.40 12.69 13.57
C LEU A 634 -11.51 12.24 14.52
N CYS A 635 -12.75 12.69 14.29
CA CYS A 635 -13.91 12.28 15.04
C CYS A 635 -14.08 10.75 15.02
N VAL A 636 -14.25 10.17 13.82
CA VAL A 636 -14.53 8.73 13.70
C VAL A 636 -13.33 7.89 14.16
N ALA A 637 -12.09 8.33 13.91
CA ALA A 637 -10.90 7.67 14.42
C ALA A 637 -10.93 7.59 15.95
N LYS A 638 -11.05 8.74 16.64
CA LYS A 638 -11.06 8.82 18.10
C LYS A 638 -12.19 8.00 18.72
N LEU A 639 -13.38 8.04 18.13
CA LEU A 639 -14.52 7.26 18.61
C LEU A 639 -14.32 5.75 18.44
N PHE A 640 -13.67 5.31 17.36
CA PHE A 640 -13.24 3.91 17.23
C PHE A 640 -12.21 3.52 18.30
N MET A 641 -11.25 4.39 18.61
CA MET A 641 -10.22 4.10 19.63
C MET A 641 -10.77 4.18 21.05
N TRP A 642 -11.91 4.83 21.27
CA TRP A 642 -12.59 4.86 22.57
C TRP A 642 -13.23 3.52 22.94
N VAL A 643 -13.45 2.62 21.96
CA VAL A 643 -14.09 1.32 22.19
C VAL A 643 -13.16 0.32 22.91
N PRO A 644 -11.96 -0.02 22.40
CA PRO A 644 -11.09 -0.99 23.06
C PRO A 644 -10.56 -0.49 24.40
N LYS A 645 -10.34 -1.42 25.34
CA LYS A 645 -9.69 -1.12 26.62
C LYS A 645 -8.25 -0.64 26.39
N GLY A 646 -7.90 0.53 26.94
CA GLY A 646 -6.58 1.13 26.76
C GLY A 646 -6.34 1.73 25.38
N GLY A 647 -7.39 1.93 24.57
CA GLY A 647 -7.27 2.63 23.31
C GLY A 647 -6.84 4.09 23.49
N TYR A 648 -6.09 4.59 22.52
CA TYR A 648 -5.52 5.93 22.52
C TYR A 648 -5.41 6.47 21.10
N PHE A 649 -5.43 7.79 20.94
CA PHE A 649 -5.15 8.44 19.66
C PHE A 649 -4.03 9.45 19.83
N GLN A 650 -3.07 9.42 18.91
CA GLN A 650 -2.00 10.39 18.82
C GLN A 650 -1.95 10.98 17.41
N LYS A 651 -2.07 12.30 17.31
CA LYS A 651 -2.16 13.00 16.02
C LYS A 651 -0.88 12.92 15.18
N SER A 652 0.27 12.74 15.82
CA SER A 652 1.56 12.54 15.16
C SER A 652 2.43 11.60 15.95
N ARG A 653 3.14 10.69 15.27
CA ARG A 653 4.12 9.77 15.88
C ARG A 653 5.24 10.48 16.65
N TYR A 654 5.45 11.79 16.42
CA TYR A 654 6.53 12.58 17.00
C TYR A 654 6.07 13.63 18.01
N ASP A 655 4.76 13.80 18.22
CA ASP A 655 4.22 14.80 19.14
C ASP A 655 3.38 14.13 20.23
N PHE A 656 3.97 13.98 21.41
CA PHE A 656 3.33 13.37 22.59
C PHE A 656 2.44 14.35 23.36
N ASN A 657 2.38 15.64 22.96
CA ASN A 657 1.56 16.65 23.65
C ASN A 657 0.07 16.55 23.26
N GLU A 658 -0.26 15.84 22.18
CA GLU A 658 -1.62 15.61 21.70
C GLU A 658 -2.02 14.12 21.80
N LEU A 659 -1.81 13.52 22.98
CA LEU A 659 -2.27 12.17 23.31
C LEU A 659 -3.67 12.22 23.92
N TYR A 660 -4.62 11.49 23.32
CA TYR A 660 -5.99 11.36 23.81
C TYR A 660 -6.24 9.93 24.28
N ILE A 661 -6.80 9.78 25.48
CA ILE A 661 -7.10 8.49 26.13
C ILE A 661 -8.47 8.54 26.80
N ASP A 662 -9.04 7.37 27.11
CA ASP A 662 -10.29 7.25 27.85
C ASP A 662 -11.39 8.20 27.33
N ASP A 663 -12.08 8.93 28.21
CA ASP A 663 -13.19 9.82 27.82
C ASP A 663 -12.73 11.07 27.05
N ASP A 664 -11.44 11.41 27.05
CA ASP A 664 -10.93 12.50 26.20
C ASP A 664 -11.12 12.17 24.71
N LEU A 665 -11.08 10.89 24.34
CA LEU A 665 -11.37 10.44 22.98
C LEU A 665 -12.83 10.75 22.59
N LEU A 666 -13.78 10.50 23.50
CA LEU A 666 -15.20 10.78 23.29
C LEU A 666 -15.43 12.28 23.12
N TYR A 667 -15.00 13.10 24.08
CA TYR A 667 -15.30 14.53 24.08
C TYR A 667 -14.55 15.29 22.99
N SER A 668 -13.30 14.92 22.71
CA SER A 668 -12.56 15.51 21.60
C SER A 668 -13.13 15.06 20.24
N GLY A 669 -13.55 13.80 20.09
CA GLY A 669 -14.24 13.34 18.89
C GLY A 669 -15.57 14.08 18.64
N CYS A 670 -16.37 14.33 19.69
CA CYS A 670 -17.58 15.16 19.58
C CYS A 670 -17.26 16.60 19.17
N ARG A 671 -16.17 17.18 19.69
CA ARG A 671 -15.72 18.53 19.31
C ARG A 671 -15.33 18.61 17.84
N ASP A 672 -14.62 17.59 17.34
CA ASP A 672 -14.24 17.51 15.94
C ASP A 672 -15.49 17.38 15.04
N TRP A 673 -16.48 16.57 15.45
CA TRP A 673 -17.76 16.46 14.73
C TRP A 673 -18.54 17.77 14.70
N LYS A 674 -18.53 18.52 15.80
CA LYS A 674 -19.17 19.84 15.89
C LYS A 674 -18.65 20.81 14.83
N ALA A 675 -17.37 20.72 14.48
CA ALA A 675 -16.75 21.58 13.48
C ALA A 675 -17.22 21.29 12.05
N VAL A 676 -17.78 20.09 11.80
CA VAL A 676 -18.28 19.65 10.48
C VAL A 676 -19.80 19.72 10.41
N THR A 677 -20.48 19.68 11.56
CA THR A 677 -21.95 19.70 11.61
C THR A 677 -22.48 21.05 11.12
N PRO A 678 -23.41 21.10 10.14
CA PRO A 678 -24.01 22.36 9.71
C PRO A 678 -24.61 23.15 10.89
N GLY A 679 -24.17 24.39 11.05
CA GLY A 679 -24.58 25.27 12.17
C GLY A 679 -23.93 24.94 13.53
N GLY A 680 -23.10 23.89 13.63
CA GLY A 680 -22.34 23.52 14.82
C GLY A 680 -23.20 23.07 16.00
N ILE A 681 -24.43 22.62 15.75
CA ILE A 681 -25.37 22.17 16.79
C ILE A 681 -25.39 20.66 16.85
N LEU A 682 -24.89 20.09 17.96
CA LEU A 682 -24.96 18.66 18.22
C LEU A 682 -26.27 18.31 18.96
N PRO A 683 -26.84 17.12 18.73
CA PRO A 683 -27.97 16.62 19.53
C PRO A 683 -27.62 16.56 21.02
N GLY A 684 -28.54 16.97 21.90
CA GLY A 684 -28.33 16.99 23.35
C GLY A 684 -28.12 15.60 23.97
N ASP A 685 -28.62 14.56 23.31
CA ASP A 685 -28.52 13.15 23.68
C ASP A 685 -27.35 12.42 22.98
N LEU A 686 -26.49 13.12 22.22
CA LEU A 686 -25.45 12.49 21.41
C LEU A 686 -24.48 11.63 22.25
N VAL A 687 -24.08 12.11 23.42
CA VAL A 687 -23.17 11.38 24.32
C VAL A 687 -23.81 10.08 24.83
N GLU A 688 -25.11 10.10 25.11
CA GLU A 688 -25.85 8.91 25.54
C GLU A 688 -25.94 7.88 24.40
N ARG A 689 -26.24 8.35 23.18
CA ARG A 689 -26.26 7.50 21.98
C ARG A 689 -24.88 6.92 21.66
N LEU A 690 -23.81 7.70 21.77
CA LEU A 690 -22.44 7.22 21.56
C LEU A 690 -22.03 6.19 22.62
N SER A 691 -22.46 6.39 23.86
CA SER A 691 -22.23 5.41 24.94
C SER A 691 -22.94 4.09 24.66
N ALA A 692 -24.20 4.14 24.20
CA ALA A 692 -24.94 2.95 23.77
C ALA A 692 -24.27 2.25 22.58
N TRP A 693 -23.81 3.02 21.58
CA TRP A 693 -23.04 2.51 20.46
C TRP A 693 -21.73 1.83 20.91
N LYS A 694 -20.97 2.43 21.84
CA LYS A 694 -19.76 1.81 22.40
C LYS A 694 -20.06 0.50 23.10
N THR A 695 -21.15 0.43 23.88
CA THR A 695 -21.56 -0.82 24.52
C THR A 695 -21.92 -1.89 23.49
N ALA A 696 -22.65 -1.53 22.43
CA ALA A 696 -22.96 -2.44 21.33
C ALA A 696 -21.70 -2.91 20.59
N ALA A 697 -20.76 -1.99 20.34
CA ALA A 697 -19.50 -2.28 19.68
C ALA A 697 -18.61 -3.22 20.51
N ALA A 698 -18.49 -2.98 21.82
CA ALA A 698 -17.73 -3.85 22.72
C ALA A 698 -18.41 -5.22 22.96
N GLY A 699 -19.74 -5.29 22.82
CA GLY A 699 -20.54 -6.51 22.99
C GLY A 699 -20.65 -7.40 21.75
N GLU A 700 -19.81 -7.18 20.72
CA GLU A 700 -19.76 -7.98 19.48
C GLU A 700 -21.08 -8.04 18.70
N ILE A 701 -21.93 -7.02 18.80
CA ILE A 701 -23.24 -6.98 18.11
C ILE A 701 -23.08 -6.87 16.59
N TYR A 702 -22.02 -6.23 16.11
CA TYR A 702 -21.80 -6.00 14.69
C TYR A 702 -21.09 -7.20 14.00
N PRO A 703 -21.45 -7.54 12.76
CA PRO A 703 -20.79 -8.60 12.01
C PRO A 703 -19.44 -8.21 11.40
N ASP A 704 -19.12 -6.91 11.31
CA ASP A 704 -17.90 -6.36 10.69
C ASP A 704 -17.69 -4.88 11.06
N LEU A 705 -16.51 -4.32 10.75
CA LEU A 705 -16.16 -2.93 11.08
C LEU A 705 -16.97 -1.92 10.27
N ILE A 706 -17.36 -2.22 9.03
CA ILE A 706 -18.16 -1.33 8.19
C ILE A 706 -19.57 -1.20 8.74
N SER A 707 -20.19 -2.30 9.17
CA SER A 707 -21.48 -2.29 9.85
C SER A 707 -21.44 -1.44 11.14
N MET A 708 -20.38 -1.59 11.95
CA MET A 708 -20.14 -0.77 13.14
C MET A 708 -19.95 0.72 12.80
N TYR A 709 -19.22 1.00 11.71
CA TYR A 709 -18.95 2.34 11.22
C TYR A 709 -20.20 3.05 10.72
N TYR A 710 -21.04 2.37 9.95
CA TYR A 710 -22.28 2.96 9.43
C TYR A 710 -23.30 3.25 10.53
N ASP A 711 -23.35 2.43 11.58
CA ASP A 711 -24.15 2.76 12.75
C ASP A 711 -23.57 3.94 13.55
N LEU A 712 -22.24 4.08 13.62
CA LEU A 712 -21.59 5.27 14.18
C LEU A 712 -21.96 6.54 13.39
N LEU A 713 -21.85 6.50 12.05
CA LEU A 713 -22.22 7.63 11.20
C LEU A 713 -23.69 8.04 11.38
N ASN A 714 -24.59 7.06 11.42
CA ASN A 714 -25.99 7.29 11.73
C ASN A 714 -26.18 7.88 13.15
N THR A 715 -25.36 7.45 14.12
CA THR A 715 -25.34 7.99 15.48
C THR A 715 -24.94 9.46 15.51
N LEU A 716 -23.92 9.82 14.73
CA LEU A 716 -23.42 11.18 14.58
C LEU A 716 -24.35 12.11 13.79
N GLY A 717 -25.35 11.57 13.08
CA GLY A 717 -26.27 12.36 12.26
C GLY A 717 -25.74 12.68 10.86
N TYR A 718 -24.91 11.80 10.30
CA TYR A 718 -24.35 11.86 8.95
C TYR A 718 -25.34 12.35 7.86
N GLN A 719 -26.61 11.96 7.95
CA GLN A 719 -27.65 12.29 6.98
C GLN A 719 -27.95 13.80 6.85
N GLN A 720 -27.50 14.61 7.81
CA GLN A 720 -27.65 16.07 7.79
C GLN A 720 -26.72 16.74 6.77
N LEU A 721 -25.57 16.12 6.47
CA LEU A 721 -24.62 16.63 5.48
C LEU A 721 -25.24 16.61 4.08
N ASN A 722 -25.03 17.67 3.32
CA ASN A 722 -25.57 17.85 1.99
C ASN A 722 -24.53 17.57 0.89
N PRO A 723 -24.61 16.44 0.17
CA PRO A 723 -23.80 16.17 -1.02
C PRO A 723 -23.74 17.25 -2.11
N GLN A 724 -24.63 18.24 -2.12
CA GLN A 724 -24.59 19.36 -3.07
C GLN A 724 -23.84 20.58 -2.55
N ASP A 725 -23.58 20.66 -1.24
CA ASP A 725 -22.71 21.66 -0.66
C ASP A 725 -21.24 21.22 -0.80
N PRO A 726 -20.33 22.08 -1.30
CA PRO A 726 -18.94 21.71 -1.52
C PRO A 726 -18.18 21.28 -0.25
N GLU A 727 -18.42 21.92 0.89
CA GLU A 727 -17.72 21.60 2.14
C GLU A 727 -18.20 20.25 2.69
N ASP A 728 -19.52 20.05 2.73
CA ASP A 728 -20.11 18.78 3.13
C ASP A 728 -19.70 17.64 2.19
N ALA A 729 -19.66 17.88 0.87
CA ALA A 729 -19.24 16.88 -0.11
C ALA A 729 -17.79 16.40 0.11
N ILE A 730 -16.89 17.29 0.53
CA ILE A 730 -15.52 16.91 0.90
C ILE A 730 -15.52 16.05 2.16
N ALA A 731 -16.27 16.43 3.19
CA ALA A 731 -16.38 15.64 4.41
C ALA A 731 -16.94 14.23 4.15
N LEU A 732 -17.99 14.14 3.33
CA LEU A 732 -18.58 12.86 2.89
C LEU A 732 -17.56 11.99 2.14
N ALA A 733 -16.77 12.58 1.25
CA ALA A 733 -15.71 11.84 0.55
C ALA A 733 -14.63 11.31 1.53
N ASN A 734 -14.22 12.13 2.50
CA ASN A 734 -13.22 11.73 3.50
C ASN A 734 -13.71 10.61 4.41
N LEU A 735 -15.00 10.59 4.76
CA LEU A 735 -15.62 9.51 5.50
C LEU A 735 -15.66 8.20 4.70
N GLY A 736 -15.91 8.26 3.39
CA GLY A 736 -15.79 7.08 2.51
C GLY A 736 -14.37 6.50 2.49
N ARG A 737 -13.34 7.35 2.47
CA ARG A 737 -11.92 6.89 2.59
C ARG A 737 -11.61 6.24 3.92
N PHE A 738 -12.21 6.70 5.01
CA PHE A 738 -12.11 6.02 6.29
C PHE A 738 -12.76 4.64 6.26
N ALA A 739 -13.89 4.47 5.54
CA ALA A 739 -14.48 3.16 5.29
C ALA A 739 -13.50 2.23 4.55
N LYS A 740 -12.81 2.74 3.52
CA LYS A 740 -11.76 1.98 2.81
C LYS A 740 -10.64 1.51 3.76
N LEU A 741 -10.14 2.40 4.63
CA LEU A 741 -9.15 2.04 5.66
C LEU A 741 -9.61 0.87 6.53
N LEU A 742 -10.86 0.91 7.01
CA LEU A 742 -11.41 -0.16 7.83
C LEU A 742 -11.46 -1.49 7.07
N THR A 743 -11.86 -1.47 5.81
CA THR A 743 -11.89 -2.66 4.94
C THR A 743 -10.50 -3.20 4.64
N ASP A 744 -9.53 -2.33 4.31
CA ASP A 744 -8.14 -2.72 4.03
C ASP A 744 -7.53 -3.42 5.25
N PHE A 745 -7.83 -2.93 6.47
CA PHE A 745 -7.41 -3.57 7.71
C PHE A 745 -8.16 -4.87 7.99
N GLU A 746 -9.50 -4.87 7.93
CA GLU A 746 -10.30 -6.02 8.37
C GLU A 746 -10.18 -7.21 7.42
N SER A 747 -10.22 -6.97 6.11
CA SER A 747 -10.12 -8.02 5.10
C SER A 747 -8.86 -8.87 5.30
N VAL A 748 -7.74 -8.20 5.50
CA VAL A 748 -6.44 -8.81 5.74
C VAL A 748 -6.42 -9.59 7.04
N ASN A 749 -7.06 -9.09 8.10
CA ASN A 749 -7.15 -9.78 9.38
C ASN A 749 -8.12 -10.96 9.40
N ARG A 750 -8.96 -11.10 8.36
CA ARG A 750 -9.86 -12.27 8.18
C ARG A 750 -9.29 -13.36 7.28
N PHE A 751 -8.17 -13.14 6.59
CA PHE A 751 -7.61 -14.16 5.69
C PHE A 751 -7.37 -15.52 6.36
N GLY A 752 -7.68 -16.60 5.65
CA GLY A 752 -7.62 -17.98 6.14
C GLY A 752 -8.75 -18.36 7.11
N GLY A 753 -9.76 -17.51 7.30
CA GLY A 753 -10.82 -17.72 8.28
C GLY A 753 -10.32 -17.60 9.72
N ALA A 754 -9.43 -16.64 9.98
CA ALA A 754 -8.91 -16.38 11.30
C ALA A 754 -10.04 -16.10 12.31
N PRO A 755 -9.96 -16.63 13.54
CA PRO A 755 -10.96 -16.38 14.56
C PRO A 755 -11.02 -14.87 14.88
N ARG A 756 -12.24 -14.37 15.05
CA ARG A 756 -12.52 -12.97 15.35
C ARG A 756 -12.57 -12.78 16.86
N ASP A 757 -11.42 -12.48 17.48
CA ASP A 757 -11.41 -11.83 18.78
C ASP A 757 -11.61 -10.34 18.54
N TRP A 758 -12.80 -9.83 18.89
CA TRP A 758 -13.18 -8.47 18.55
C TRP A 758 -12.39 -7.43 19.34
N ASN A 759 -12.08 -7.71 20.61
CA ASN A 759 -11.25 -6.82 21.43
C ASN A 759 -9.83 -6.75 20.87
N GLN A 760 -9.26 -7.89 20.48
CA GLN A 760 -7.93 -7.95 19.90
C GLN A 760 -7.88 -7.25 18.53
N LEU A 761 -8.91 -7.45 17.68
CA LEU A 761 -9.00 -6.79 16.38
C LEU A 761 -9.05 -5.26 16.52
N LEU A 762 -9.85 -4.74 17.45
CA LEU A 762 -9.94 -3.30 17.72
C LEU A 762 -8.65 -2.75 18.32
N ALA A 763 -7.95 -3.52 19.16
CA ALA A 763 -6.62 -3.15 19.66
C ALA A 763 -5.58 -3.10 18.53
N TRP A 764 -5.60 -4.05 17.59
CA TRP A 764 -4.73 -4.02 16.42
C TRP A 764 -5.09 -2.90 15.45
N LEU A 765 -6.37 -2.58 15.26
CA LEU A 765 -6.79 -1.40 14.50
C LEU A 765 -6.26 -0.13 15.16
N CYS A 766 -6.27 -0.08 16.50
CA CYS A 766 -5.75 1.02 17.26
C CYS A 766 -4.25 1.24 17.01
N GLU A 767 -3.46 0.16 17.06
CA GLU A 767 -2.04 0.21 16.70
C GLU A 767 -1.82 0.55 15.22
N TYR A 768 -2.58 -0.04 14.29
CA TYR A 768 -2.47 0.22 12.86
C TYR A 768 -2.72 1.69 12.51
N ILE A 769 -3.74 2.31 13.12
CA ILE A 769 -4.05 3.72 12.88
C ILE A 769 -2.92 4.62 13.38
N ASN A 770 -2.54 4.49 14.66
CA ASN A 770 -1.50 5.34 15.26
C ASN A 770 -0.12 5.11 14.63
N ALA A 771 0.25 3.85 14.40
CA ALA A 771 1.58 3.47 13.94
C ALA A 771 1.74 3.45 12.42
N TYR A 772 0.68 3.56 11.61
CA TYR A 772 0.78 3.56 10.15
C TYR A 772 -0.20 4.50 9.46
N ALA A 773 -1.50 4.33 9.68
CA ALA A 773 -2.52 4.95 8.82
C ALA A 773 -2.52 6.49 8.86
N THR A 774 -2.16 7.09 10.00
CA THR A 774 -2.02 8.55 10.18
C THR A 774 -1.04 9.21 9.20
N SER A 775 -0.10 8.44 8.64
CA SER A 775 0.92 8.91 7.69
C SER A 775 0.87 8.23 6.31
N ALA A 776 -0.13 7.38 6.06
CA ALA A 776 -0.19 6.56 4.85
C ALA A 776 -1.43 6.81 3.99
N TYR A 777 -2.55 7.22 4.60
CA TYR A 777 -3.80 7.46 3.88
C TYR A 777 -3.95 8.94 3.45
N ASP A 778 -4.14 9.15 2.15
CA ASP A 778 -4.25 10.46 1.50
C ASP A 778 -5.67 11.04 1.62
N GLU A 779 -5.79 12.37 1.55
CA GLU A 779 -7.09 13.05 1.45
C GLU A 779 -7.72 12.85 0.06
N GLN A 780 -6.94 12.79 -1.03
CA GLN A 780 -7.42 12.49 -2.39
C GLN A 780 -6.36 11.77 -3.24
N SER A 781 -6.80 10.88 -4.15
CA SER A 781 -5.94 10.31 -5.20
C SER A 781 -5.58 11.40 -6.20
N PRO A 782 -4.33 11.49 -6.71
CA PRO A 782 -3.96 12.43 -7.79
C PRO A 782 -4.86 12.35 -9.02
N ASP A 783 -5.46 11.18 -9.27
CA ASP A 783 -6.37 10.96 -10.41
C ASP A 783 -7.73 11.65 -10.23
N ASP A 784 -8.18 11.89 -8.99
CA ASP A 784 -9.50 12.49 -8.64
C ASP A 784 -9.46 14.02 -8.49
N ILE A 785 -8.27 14.62 -8.43
CA ILE A 785 -8.10 16.06 -8.17
C ILE A 785 -8.52 16.90 -9.40
N ARG A 786 -8.40 16.35 -10.62
CA ARG A 786 -8.67 17.11 -11.85
C ARG A 786 -10.17 17.37 -12.00
N GLY A 787 -10.50 18.66 -12.18
CA GLY A 787 -11.86 19.16 -12.36
C GLY A 787 -12.58 19.51 -11.07
N ILE A 788 -11.91 19.51 -9.91
CA ILE A 788 -12.41 20.21 -8.73
C ILE A 788 -11.99 21.67 -8.86
N GLU A 789 -12.94 22.60 -8.69
CA GLU A 789 -12.65 24.04 -8.75
C GLU A 789 -11.94 24.51 -7.46
N ALA A 790 -10.66 24.15 -7.37
CA ALA A 790 -9.81 24.36 -6.20
C ALA A 790 -8.32 24.36 -6.57
N VAL A 791 -7.52 25.09 -5.80
CA VAL A 791 -6.05 25.09 -5.93
C VAL A 791 -5.50 23.71 -5.56
N GLN A 792 -4.64 23.16 -6.40
CA GLN A 792 -4.11 21.82 -6.21
C GLN A 792 -2.76 21.88 -5.49
N ILE A 793 -2.73 21.52 -4.20
CA ILE A 793 -1.51 21.45 -3.38
C ILE A 793 -1.01 20.00 -3.39
N MET A 794 0.21 19.76 -3.86
CA MET A 794 0.73 18.38 -3.90
C MET A 794 2.25 18.31 -3.88
N THR A 795 2.77 17.08 -3.77
CA THR A 795 4.20 16.86 -3.95
C THR A 795 4.60 16.94 -5.42
N ILE A 796 5.83 17.40 -5.71
CA ILE A 796 6.36 17.43 -7.09
C ILE A 796 6.37 16.04 -7.73
N HIS A 797 6.60 14.98 -6.94
CA HIS A 797 6.53 13.59 -7.41
C HIS A 797 5.14 13.20 -7.94
N GLN A 798 4.07 13.73 -7.32
CA GLN A 798 2.69 13.49 -7.76
C GLN A 798 2.30 14.36 -8.96
N ALA A 799 2.96 15.50 -9.11
CA ALA A 799 2.73 16.41 -10.23
C ALA A 799 3.27 15.89 -11.57
N LYS A 800 4.12 14.85 -11.57
CA LYS A 800 4.61 14.23 -12.80
C LYS A 800 3.46 13.67 -13.64
N GLY A 801 3.41 14.04 -14.92
CA GLY A 801 2.30 13.74 -15.81
C GLY A 801 1.11 14.70 -15.71
N LEU A 802 1.12 15.63 -14.75
CA LEU A 802 0.18 16.75 -14.66
C LEU A 802 0.82 18.03 -15.22
N GLU A 803 0.01 19.07 -15.41
CA GLU A 803 0.40 20.38 -15.94
C GLU A 803 -0.65 21.43 -15.57
N TRP A 804 -0.21 22.68 -15.38
CA TRP A 804 -1.10 23.80 -15.04
C TRP A 804 -0.69 25.05 -15.80
N PRO A 805 -1.66 25.91 -16.14
CA PRO A 805 -1.37 27.28 -16.58
C PRO A 805 -0.46 28.03 -15.63
N VAL A 806 -0.75 27.96 -14.33
CA VAL A 806 0.01 28.65 -13.27
C VAL A 806 0.58 27.66 -12.27
N VAL A 807 1.88 27.74 -12.02
CA VAL A 807 2.58 26.90 -11.02
C VAL A 807 3.33 27.76 -10.02
N PHE A 808 3.08 27.50 -8.74
CA PHE A 808 3.89 27.98 -7.63
C PHE A 808 4.80 26.86 -7.12
N VAL A 809 6.08 27.16 -6.90
CA VAL A 809 7.06 26.27 -6.27
C VAL A 809 7.59 26.94 -5.00
N PRO A 810 6.93 26.74 -3.85
CA PRO A 810 7.30 27.41 -2.61
C PRO A 810 8.47 26.75 -1.87
N ALA A 811 8.95 27.44 -0.84
CA ALA A 811 9.91 26.92 0.13
C ALA A 811 11.23 26.44 -0.51
N LEU A 812 11.75 27.17 -1.52
CA LEU A 812 13.09 26.97 -2.07
C LEU A 812 14.18 27.46 -1.11
N ILE A 813 14.29 26.76 0.02
CA ILE A 813 15.27 26.99 1.08
C ILE A 813 16.07 25.71 1.37
N ASP A 814 17.29 25.90 1.88
CA ASP A 814 18.18 24.82 2.28
C ASP A 814 17.55 23.92 3.36
N GLY A 815 17.67 22.61 3.16
CA GLY A 815 17.07 21.58 4.00
C GLY A 815 15.57 21.32 3.77
N ARG A 816 14.88 22.10 2.92
CA ARG A 816 13.51 21.80 2.45
C ARG A 816 13.53 21.29 1.01
N PHE A 817 14.12 22.06 0.11
CA PHE A 817 14.31 21.67 -1.29
C PHE A 817 15.63 22.26 -1.81
N PRO A 818 16.74 21.51 -1.83
CA PRO A 818 16.84 20.06 -1.61
C PRO A 818 16.50 19.62 -0.19
N SER A 819 16.00 18.40 -0.07
CA SER A 819 15.66 17.80 1.23
C SER A 819 16.92 17.66 2.09
N GLY A 820 16.82 17.97 3.39
CA GLY A 820 17.90 17.72 4.33
C GLY A 820 18.21 16.23 4.57
N MET A 821 17.47 15.32 3.95
CA MET A 821 17.70 13.87 3.98
C MET A 821 18.44 13.34 2.74
N THR A 822 18.57 14.14 1.69
CA THR A 822 19.25 13.74 0.45
C THR A 822 20.71 13.37 0.71
N GLY A 823 21.14 12.22 0.17
CA GLY A 823 22.51 11.71 0.30
C GLY A 823 22.87 11.16 1.68
N LYS A 824 21.90 11.05 2.60
CA LYS A 824 22.15 10.46 3.92
C LYS A 824 22.06 8.94 3.85
N PRO A 825 23.09 8.21 4.33
CA PRO A 825 23.03 6.77 4.46
C PRO A 825 21.80 6.32 5.24
N GLN A 826 21.06 5.36 4.68
CA GLN A 826 19.97 4.68 5.34
C GLN A 826 20.46 3.37 5.96
N GLU A 827 19.77 2.94 7.02
CA GLU A 827 19.93 1.59 7.56
C GLU A 827 19.18 0.60 6.67
N TRP A 828 19.94 -0.34 6.10
CA TRP A 828 19.45 -1.41 5.24
C TRP A 828 19.56 -2.75 5.97
N LEU A 829 18.54 -3.60 5.83
CA LEU A 829 18.53 -4.99 6.31
C LEU A 829 19.27 -5.93 5.36
N ILE A 830 19.54 -5.47 4.13
CA ILE A 830 20.39 -6.12 3.14
C ILE A 830 21.72 -5.34 3.02
N PRO A 831 22.87 -6.02 2.84
CA PRO A 831 24.16 -5.38 2.63
C PRO A 831 24.13 -4.38 1.47
N ARG A 832 24.74 -3.21 1.70
CA ARG A 832 24.75 -2.10 0.74
C ARG A 832 25.49 -2.45 -0.55
N GLU A 833 26.36 -3.45 -0.51
CA GLU A 833 27.19 -3.90 -1.63
C GLU A 833 26.41 -4.79 -2.61
N LEU A 834 25.26 -5.32 -2.20
CA LEU A 834 24.42 -6.16 -3.06
C LEU A 834 23.61 -5.35 -4.08
N PHE A 835 23.50 -4.04 -3.91
CA PHE A 835 22.69 -3.17 -4.76
C PHE A 835 23.25 -1.74 -4.77
N ASP A 836 22.70 -0.90 -5.64
CA ASP A 836 23.08 0.51 -5.72
C ASP A 836 22.42 1.32 -4.59
N ALA A 837 22.95 1.23 -3.36
CA ALA A 837 22.33 1.86 -2.19
C ALA A 837 22.27 3.39 -2.28
N GLU A 838 23.28 4.03 -2.88
CA GLU A 838 23.34 5.49 -3.06
C GLU A 838 22.18 5.99 -3.92
N LYS A 839 21.80 5.24 -4.97
CA LYS A 839 20.61 5.54 -5.79
C LYS A 839 19.34 5.67 -4.95
N TYR A 840 19.13 4.81 -3.95
CA TYR A 840 17.94 4.84 -3.09
C TYR A 840 17.98 5.93 -2.00
N GLU A 841 19.18 6.39 -1.65
CA GLU A 841 19.42 7.46 -0.67
C GLU A 841 19.28 8.84 -1.27
N GLY A 842 19.33 8.90 -2.61
CA GLY A 842 19.20 10.09 -3.42
C GLY A 842 20.43 10.98 -3.33
N ASP A 843 20.58 11.84 -4.31
CA ASP A 843 21.66 12.80 -4.39
C ASP A 843 21.13 14.17 -4.82
N LEU A 844 22.03 15.15 -4.89
CA LEU A 844 21.65 16.50 -5.30
C LEU A 844 21.18 16.56 -6.76
N GLU A 845 21.72 15.69 -7.62
CA GLU A 845 21.33 15.61 -9.02
C GLU A 845 19.89 15.14 -9.19
N SER A 846 19.49 14.13 -8.44
CA SER A 846 18.12 13.60 -8.38
C SER A 846 17.13 14.66 -7.87
N GLU A 847 17.52 15.44 -6.85
CA GLU A 847 16.72 16.58 -6.39
C GLU A 847 16.66 17.72 -7.44
N ARG A 848 17.72 17.92 -8.23
CA ARG A 848 17.74 18.88 -9.35
C ARG A 848 16.82 18.42 -10.48
N LYS A 849 16.79 17.12 -10.81
CA LYS A 849 15.84 16.52 -11.76
C LYS A 849 14.41 16.71 -11.26
N LEU A 850 14.18 16.55 -9.96
CA LEU A 850 12.89 16.87 -9.33
C LEU A 850 12.53 18.36 -9.50
N PHE A 851 13.49 19.27 -9.33
CA PHE A 851 13.25 20.71 -9.55
C PHE A 851 12.92 21.02 -11.02
N TYR A 852 13.64 20.42 -11.97
CA TYR A 852 13.33 20.51 -13.40
C TYR A 852 11.92 19.98 -13.73
N VAL A 853 11.49 18.88 -13.09
CA VAL A 853 10.11 18.40 -13.22
C VAL A 853 9.12 19.47 -12.76
N ALA A 854 9.35 20.14 -11.63
CA ALA A 854 8.49 21.21 -11.12
C ALA A 854 8.40 22.40 -12.09
N VAL A 855 9.53 22.86 -12.61
CA VAL A 855 9.62 23.95 -13.61
C VAL A 855 8.78 23.61 -14.84
N THR A 856 8.93 22.40 -15.37
CA THR A 856 8.28 21.97 -16.61
C THR A 856 6.79 21.60 -16.48
N ARG A 857 6.20 21.76 -15.28
CA ARG A 857 4.74 21.63 -15.09
C ARG A 857 3.98 22.89 -15.50
N ALA A 858 4.64 24.04 -15.53
CA ALA A 858 4.04 25.32 -15.87
C ALA A 858 3.85 25.47 -17.38
N LYS A 859 2.66 25.89 -17.82
CA LYS A 859 2.41 26.27 -19.21
C LYS A 859 2.71 27.75 -19.46
N ASP A 860 2.22 28.63 -18.59
CA ASP A 860 2.19 30.07 -18.86
C ASP A 860 2.92 30.90 -17.80
N LEU A 861 2.80 30.52 -16.52
CA LEU A 861 3.38 31.26 -15.41
C LEU A 861 4.01 30.34 -14.37
N LEU A 862 5.29 30.58 -14.08
CA LEU A 862 6.08 29.88 -13.07
C LEU A 862 6.56 30.86 -11.99
N VAL A 863 6.22 30.58 -10.74
CA VAL A 863 6.60 31.40 -9.60
C VAL A 863 7.31 30.55 -8.56
N ALA A 864 8.61 30.78 -8.38
CA ALA A 864 9.42 30.20 -7.33
C ALA A 864 9.50 31.17 -6.14
N THR A 865 9.37 30.67 -4.92
CA THR A 865 9.45 31.52 -3.72
C THR A 865 10.44 30.97 -2.69
N CYS A 866 11.12 31.87 -1.98
CA CYS A 866 12.04 31.55 -0.89
C CYS A 866 11.86 32.52 0.28
N PHE A 867 12.34 32.13 1.47
CA PHE A 867 12.26 32.98 2.65
C PHE A 867 13.52 32.89 3.53
N THR A 868 13.72 33.93 4.35
CA THR A 868 14.96 34.11 5.12
C THR A 868 14.87 33.68 6.59
N SER A 869 13.67 33.42 7.12
CA SER A 869 13.47 32.97 8.51
C SER A 869 12.31 31.99 8.66
N GLN A 870 12.43 31.00 9.55
CA GLN A 870 11.33 30.13 9.97
C GLN A 870 11.45 29.83 11.47
N ASN A 871 10.37 30.05 12.22
CA ASN A 871 10.33 29.90 13.68
C ASN A 871 11.47 30.66 14.39
N GLY A 872 11.79 31.87 13.90
CA GLY A 872 12.87 32.71 14.42
C GLY A 872 14.29 32.23 14.06
N ARG A 873 14.44 31.13 13.32
CA ARG A 873 15.75 30.62 12.87
C ARG A 873 16.05 31.11 11.45
N PRO A 874 17.27 31.60 11.18
CA PRO A 874 17.65 32.03 9.84
C PRO A 874 17.68 30.84 8.88
N LYS A 875 17.29 31.08 7.63
CA LYS A 875 17.27 30.11 6.54
C LYS A 875 18.11 30.61 5.37
N ARG A 876 18.83 29.69 4.74
CA ARG A 876 19.59 29.97 3.52
C ARG A 876 18.74 29.64 2.31
N MET A 877 18.95 30.40 1.24
CA MET A 877 18.34 30.14 -0.05
C MET A 877 18.82 28.80 -0.61
N SER A 878 17.94 28.10 -1.32
CA SER A 878 18.27 26.84 -1.97
C SER A 878 19.23 27.05 -3.14
N VAL A 879 20.06 26.04 -3.42
CA VAL A 879 20.81 25.94 -4.68
C VAL A 879 19.90 26.00 -5.90
N PHE A 880 18.67 25.49 -5.82
CA PHE A 880 17.71 25.54 -6.93
C PHE A 880 17.15 26.93 -7.18
N ALA A 881 17.07 27.78 -6.15
CA ALA A 881 16.76 29.18 -6.34
C ALA A 881 17.94 29.93 -6.99
N HIS A 882 19.19 29.51 -6.73
CA HIS A 882 20.35 30.01 -7.47
C HIS A 882 20.34 29.55 -8.94
N ASP A 883 20.09 28.26 -9.21
CA ASP A 883 19.99 27.72 -10.57
C ASP A 883 18.88 28.43 -11.37
N PHE A 884 17.73 28.67 -10.72
CA PHE A 884 16.61 29.42 -11.31
C PHE A 884 17.03 30.86 -11.65
N ALA A 885 17.74 31.51 -10.73
CA ALA A 885 18.23 32.88 -10.83
C ALA A 885 19.26 33.11 -11.96
N GLU A 886 19.92 32.07 -12.48
CA GLU A 886 20.90 32.17 -13.56
C GLU A 886 20.26 32.46 -14.93
N SER A 887 18.97 32.18 -15.09
CA SER A 887 18.26 32.47 -16.34
C SER A 887 17.93 33.96 -16.45
N GLU A 888 18.30 34.59 -17.57
CA GLU A 888 17.97 35.99 -17.87
C GLU A 888 16.46 36.25 -17.99
N ALA A 889 15.65 35.20 -18.17
CA ALA A 889 14.20 35.28 -18.23
C ALA A 889 13.54 35.49 -16.85
N VAL A 890 14.28 35.32 -15.75
CA VAL A 890 13.74 35.42 -14.39
C VAL A 890 13.67 36.85 -13.89
N THR A 891 12.47 37.25 -13.45
CA THR A 891 12.25 38.53 -12.77
C THR A 891 12.19 38.34 -11.25
N TYR A 892 12.93 39.19 -10.52
CA TYR A 892 12.95 39.17 -9.06
C TYR A 892 11.87 40.07 -8.47
N LEU A 893 11.15 39.57 -7.48
CA LEU A 893 10.15 40.30 -6.71
C LEU A 893 10.42 40.16 -5.21
N GLY A 894 10.09 41.19 -4.44
CA GLY A 894 9.97 41.12 -2.98
C GLY A 894 8.54 40.83 -2.55
N GLU A 895 8.36 40.47 -1.28
CA GLU A 895 7.05 40.23 -0.66
C GLU A 895 6.06 41.44 -0.71
N ASN A 896 6.53 42.64 -1.02
CA ASN A 896 5.68 43.83 -1.18
C ASN A 896 5.32 44.10 -2.64
N ASP A 897 5.93 43.37 -3.58
CA ASP A 897 5.66 43.51 -5.01
C ASP A 897 4.46 42.67 -5.44
N VAL A 898 3.91 43.03 -6.58
CA VAL A 898 2.69 42.47 -7.16
C VAL A 898 3.07 41.69 -8.41
N LEU A 899 2.68 40.41 -8.47
CA LEU A 899 2.89 39.57 -9.65
C LEU A 899 2.20 40.16 -10.90
N PRO A 900 2.93 40.54 -11.97
CA PRO A 900 2.32 41.08 -13.18
C PRO A 900 1.30 40.11 -13.79
N PHE A 901 0.25 40.61 -14.45
CA PHE A 901 -0.72 39.74 -15.13
C PHE A 901 -0.16 39.18 -16.44
N HIS A 902 -0.32 37.88 -16.64
CA HIS A 902 0.01 37.17 -17.88
C HIS A 902 -1.25 36.69 -18.61
N SER A 903 -1.15 36.53 -19.93
CA SER A 903 -2.23 35.93 -20.72
C SER A 903 -2.27 34.42 -20.47
N ILE A 904 -3.29 33.97 -19.77
CA ILE A 904 -3.59 32.55 -19.56
C ILE A 904 -4.75 32.20 -20.49
N PRO A 905 -4.58 31.28 -21.46
CA PRO A 905 -5.67 30.87 -22.32
C PRO A 905 -6.82 30.27 -21.47
N VAL A 906 -8.00 30.89 -21.53
CA VAL A 906 -9.18 30.40 -20.81
C VAL A 906 -9.85 29.31 -21.64
N GLY A 907 -9.69 28.06 -21.20
CA GLY A 907 -10.51 26.93 -21.62
C GLY A 907 -9.97 26.07 -22.77
N GLY A 908 -10.25 24.77 -22.66
CA GLY A 908 -10.15 23.80 -23.74
C GLY A 908 -9.40 22.51 -23.38
N GLU A 909 -9.63 21.88 -22.23
CA GLU A 909 -9.37 20.44 -22.17
C GLU A 909 -10.45 19.75 -23.01
N ALA A 910 -10.04 19.07 -24.08
CA ALA A 910 -10.91 18.14 -24.79
C ALA A 910 -11.34 17.06 -23.78
N ASP A 911 -12.65 16.78 -23.72
CA ASP A 911 -13.19 15.73 -22.86
C ASP A 911 -12.43 14.42 -23.08
N GLU A 912 -11.60 14.01 -22.11
CA GLU A 912 -10.92 12.71 -22.17
C GLU A 912 -11.99 11.62 -22.11
N ILE A 913 -12.12 10.83 -23.18
CA ILE A 913 -12.98 9.64 -23.23
C ILE A 913 -12.60 8.73 -22.04
N GLN A 914 -13.57 8.46 -21.17
CA GLN A 914 -13.38 7.58 -20.02
C GLN A 914 -13.78 6.14 -20.36
N THR A 915 -13.11 5.16 -19.75
CA THR A 915 -13.54 3.75 -19.80
C THR A 915 -14.42 3.46 -18.60
N TYR A 916 -15.62 2.95 -18.85
CA TYR A 916 -16.53 2.44 -17.82
C TYR A 916 -16.67 0.93 -17.93
N THR A 917 -16.60 0.23 -16.82
CA THR A 917 -16.96 -1.18 -16.76
C THR A 917 -18.48 -1.34 -16.86
N ALA A 918 -18.96 -2.45 -17.43
CA ALA A 918 -20.39 -2.76 -17.43
C ALA A 918 -20.99 -2.75 -16.01
N GLY A 919 -20.24 -3.18 -15.00
CA GLY A 919 -20.65 -3.16 -13.59
C GLY A 919 -20.84 -1.76 -13.01
N GLU A 920 -20.01 -0.79 -13.41
CA GLU A 920 -20.15 0.63 -13.03
C GLU A 920 -21.45 1.22 -13.58
N LEU A 921 -21.72 1.00 -14.87
CA LEU A 921 -22.95 1.48 -15.51
C LEU A 921 -24.20 0.86 -14.87
N ILE A 922 -24.16 -0.43 -14.54
CA ILE A 922 -25.24 -1.10 -13.80
C ILE A 922 -25.43 -0.49 -12.41
N THR A 923 -24.34 -0.13 -11.73
CA THR A 923 -24.40 0.52 -10.40
C THR A 923 -25.07 1.89 -10.50
N TYR A 924 -24.72 2.69 -11.51
CA TYR A 924 -25.38 3.98 -11.78
C TYR A 924 -26.86 3.81 -12.10
N GLY A 925 -27.21 2.85 -12.96
CA GLY A 925 -28.59 2.55 -13.34
C GLY A 925 -29.48 2.13 -12.15
N LYS A 926 -28.90 1.42 -11.17
CA LYS A 926 -29.56 1.10 -9.88
C LYS A 926 -29.85 2.37 -9.09
N CYS A 927 -28.83 3.19 -8.84
CA CYS A 927 -28.97 4.49 -8.19
C CYS A 927 -27.71 5.36 -8.43
N PRO A 928 -27.83 6.55 -9.04
CA PRO A 928 -26.67 7.44 -9.24
C PRO A 928 -26.00 7.87 -7.93
N HIS A 929 -26.76 8.03 -6.85
CA HIS A 929 -26.16 8.31 -5.53
C HIS A 929 -25.36 7.12 -4.97
N LEU A 930 -25.79 5.87 -5.23
CA LEU A 930 -25.01 4.68 -4.88
C LEU A 930 -23.68 4.66 -5.66
N TYR A 931 -23.72 4.99 -6.95
CA TYR A 931 -22.51 5.13 -7.76
C TYR A 931 -21.56 6.16 -7.15
N ARG A 932 -22.07 7.32 -6.75
CA ARG A 932 -21.26 8.36 -6.08
C ARG A 932 -20.61 7.85 -4.78
N LEU A 933 -21.38 7.19 -3.91
CA LEU A 933 -20.84 6.63 -2.67
C LEU A 933 -19.72 5.62 -2.94
N ARG A 934 -19.97 4.65 -3.83
CA ARG A 934 -19.05 3.53 -4.05
C ARG A 934 -17.85 3.88 -4.95
N GLN A 935 -18.10 4.50 -6.10
CA GLN A 935 -17.08 4.72 -7.13
C GLN A 935 -16.32 6.04 -6.97
N ILE A 936 -16.98 7.08 -6.44
CA ILE A 936 -16.37 8.42 -6.34
C ILE A 936 -15.83 8.66 -4.92
N TRP A 937 -16.59 8.27 -3.90
CA TRP A 937 -16.23 8.52 -2.51
C TRP A 937 -15.60 7.32 -1.79
N GLY A 938 -15.56 6.15 -2.43
CA GLY A 938 -14.85 4.98 -1.90
C GLY A 938 -15.50 4.31 -0.69
N TYR A 939 -16.83 4.45 -0.52
CA TYR A 939 -17.55 3.73 0.53
C TYR A 939 -17.61 2.22 0.24
N GLU A 940 -17.30 1.42 1.25
CA GLU A 940 -17.22 -0.04 1.14
C GLU A 940 -18.50 -0.75 1.61
N PRO A 941 -18.92 -1.87 1.01
CA PRO A 941 -20.01 -2.68 1.54
C PRO A 941 -19.57 -3.47 2.79
N PRO A 942 -20.50 -3.88 3.67
CA PRO A 942 -20.21 -4.76 4.81
C PRO A 942 -19.49 -6.06 4.41
N LEU A 943 -18.54 -6.48 5.24
CA LEU A 943 -17.67 -7.63 4.95
C LEU A 943 -18.32 -8.97 5.34
N SER A 944 -18.53 -9.85 4.36
CA SER A 944 -19.10 -11.19 4.56
C SER A 944 -18.06 -12.31 4.42
N ASP A 945 -18.16 -13.37 5.23
CA ASP A 945 -17.34 -14.58 5.08
C ASP A 945 -17.50 -15.24 3.70
N LEU A 946 -18.69 -15.13 3.10
CA LEU A 946 -18.97 -15.70 1.78
C LEU A 946 -18.49 -14.79 0.63
N LEU A 947 -17.87 -13.65 0.95
CA LEU A 947 -17.24 -12.80 -0.04
C LEU A 947 -16.15 -13.60 -0.77
N GLY A 948 -16.19 -13.57 -2.09
CA GLY A 948 -15.32 -14.39 -2.95
C GLY A 948 -15.91 -15.73 -3.38
N TYR A 949 -17.06 -16.19 -2.85
CA TYR A 949 -17.64 -17.49 -3.25
C TYR A 949 -18.01 -17.53 -4.72
N GLY A 950 -18.72 -16.49 -5.22
CA GLY A 950 -19.00 -16.36 -6.66
C GLY A 950 -17.71 -16.35 -7.50
N LYS A 951 -16.70 -15.58 -7.07
CA LYS A 951 -15.40 -15.51 -7.75
C LYS A 951 -14.71 -16.88 -7.80
N ALA A 952 -14.75 -17.65 -6.72
CA ALA A 952 -14.20 -19.00 -6.68
C ALA A 952 -14.90 -19.95 -7.65
N LEU A 953 -16.23 -19.86 -7.76
CA LEU A 953 -16.99 -20.66 -8.74
C LEU A 953 -16.64 -20.28 -10.18
N HIS A 954 -16.59 -18.98 -10.50
CA HIS A 954 -16.22 -18.51 -11.84
C HIS A 954 -14.80 -18.94 -12.20
N ALA A 955 -13.84 -18.78 -11.28
CA ALA A 955 -12.46 -19.22 -11.50
C ALA A 955 -12.37 -20.73 -11.78
N CYS A 956 -13.09 -21.57 -11.02
CA CYS A 956 -13.16 -23.01 -11.31
C CYS A 956 -13.78 -23.30 -12.68
N MET A 957 -14.81 -22.57 -13.09
CA MET A 957 -15.43 -22.75 -14.40
C MET A 957 -14.53 -22.26 -15.55
N GLY A 958 -13.76 -21.19 -15.37
CA GLY A 958 -12.77 -20.71 -16.33
C GLY A 958 -11.62 -21.71 -16.54
N GLU A 959 -11.06 -22.25 -15.45
CA GLU A 959 -10.04 -23.32 -15.51
C GLU A 959 -10.59 -24.60 -16.17
N ALA A 960 -11.85 -24.95 -15.87
CA ALA A 960 -12.52 -26.05 -16.54
C ALA A 960 -12.70 -25.78 -18.04
N ALA A 961 -13.07 -24.57 -18.43
CA ALA A 961 -13.24 -24.18 -19.82
C ALA A 961 -11.92 -24.30 -20.62
N ALA A 962 -10.79 -23.88 -20.03
CA ALA A 962 -9.47 -24.06 -20.63
C ALA A 962 -9.16 -25.55 -20.86
N MET A 963 -9.37 -26.40 -19.85
CA MET A 963 -9.20 -27.85 -19.98
C MET A 963 -10.12 -28.47 -21.05
N ILE A 964 -11.38 -28.00 -21.14
CA ILE A 964 -12.34 -28.52 -22.13
C ILE A 964 -11.91 -28.15 -23.55
N LYS A 965 -11.38 -26.95 -23.75
CA LYS A 965 -10.82 -26.51 -25.04
C LYS A 965 -9.62 -27.37 -25.48
N ASP A 966 -8.86 -27.87 -24.51
CA ASP A 966 -7.77 -28.84 -24.73
C ASP A 966 -8.26 -30.30 -24.91
N GLY A 967 -9.57 -30.52 -24.95
CA GLY A 967 -10.20 -31.81 -25.25
C GLY A 967 -10.61 -32.63 -24.01
N HIS A 968 -10.54 -32.08 -22.80
CA HIS A 968 -11.03 -32.78 -21.61
C HIS A 968 -12.57 -32.86 -21.57
N ILE A 969 -13.08 -33.95 -21.00
CA ILE A 969 -14.52 -34.13 -20.79
C ILE A 969 -15.02 -33.11 -19.74
N PRO A 970 -16.12 -32.36 -19.99
CA PRO A 970 -16.59 -31.27 -19.12
C PRO A 970 -16.67 -31.62 -17.63
N ILE A 971 -17.32 -32.72 -17.29
CA ILE A 971 -17.49 -33.16 -15.90
C ILE A 971 -16.12 -33.42 -15.22
N SER A 972 -15.19 -34.05 -15.94
CA SER A 972 -13.85 -34.32 -15.42
C SER A 972 -13.01 -33.05 -15.27
N ALA A 973 -13.15 -32.11 -16.21
CA ALA A 973 -12.48 -30.81 -16.16
C ALA A 973 -12.96 -30.00 -14.95
N VAL A 974 -14.28 -29.91 -14.74
CA VAL A 974 -14.88 -29.21 -13.59
C VAL A 974 -14.49 -29.87 -12.28
N ALA A 975 -14.53 -31.20 -12.19
CA ALA A 975 -14.08 -31.92 -10.98
C ALA A 975 -12.64 -31.52 -10.62
N ARG A 976 -11.74 -31.60 -11.60
CA ARG A 976 -10.33 -31.25 -11.43
C ARG A 976 -10.15 -29.77 -11.05
N ALA A 977 -10.88 -28.88 -11.71
CA ALA A 977 -10.79 -27.44 -11.46
C ALA A 977 -11.22 -27.08 -10.03
N VAL A 978 -12.31 -27.67 -9.53
CA VAL A 978 -12.75 -27.48 -8.14
C VAL A 978 -11.75 -28.08 -7.16
N ASP A 979 -11.27 -29.29 -7.44
CA ASP A 979 -10.34 -29.99 -6.55
C ASP A 979 -9.01 -29.22 -6.39
N GLN A 980 -8.52 -28.56 -7.44
CA GLN A 980 -7.24 -27.85 -7.48
C GLN A 980 -7.36 -26.33 -7.17
N HIS A 981 -8.38 -25.65 -7.68
CA HIS A 981 -8.42 -24.18 -7.70
C HIS A 981 -9.44 -23.55 -6.75
N PHE A 982 -10.40 -24.32 -6.20
CA PHE A 982 -11.38 -23.76 -5.27
C PHE A 982 -10.72 -23.23 -4.00
N PHE A 983 -10.90 -21.94 -3.74
CA PHE A 983 -10.32 -21.25 -2.59
C PHE A 983 -11.20 -20.07 -2.18
N MET A 984 -11.33 -19.87 -0.88
CA MET A 984 -12.05 -18.75 -0.27
C MET A 984 -11.10 -17.98 0.64
N PRO A 985 -10.95 -16.67 0.48
CA PRO A 985 -9.98 -15.90 1.25
C PRO A 985 -10.33 -15.83 2.75
N TYR A 986 -11.61 -15.76 3.11
CA TYR A 986 -12.05 -15.51 4.49
C TYR A 986 -12.61 -16.75 5.21
N VAL A 987 -12.51 -17.94 4.61
CA VAL A 987 -13.03 -19.18 5.19
C VAL A 987 -11.96 -20.25 5.20
N GLY A 988 -11.71 -20.85 6.37
CA GLY A 988 -10.73 -21.91 6.55
C GLY A 988 -11.31 -23.19 7.16
N GLY A 989 -10.43 -24.18 7.33
CA GLY A 989 -10.72 -25.43 8.05
C GLY A 989 -11.92 -26.22 7.51
N ALA A 990 -12.65 -26.89 8.40
CA ALA A 990 -13.77 -27.77 8.04
C ALA A 990 -14.92 -27.04 7.29
N ARG A 991 -15.11 -25.74 7.55
CA ARG A 991 -16.13 -24.94 6.86
C ARG A 991 -15.77 -24.73 5.39
N LEU A 992 -14.49 -24.50 5.08
CA LEU A 992 -14.01 -24.41 3.70
C LEU A 992 -14.23 -25.73 2.95
N GLU A 993 -13.85 -26.85 3.56
CA GLU A 993 -14.03 -28.18 2.96
C GLU A 993 -15.51 -28.49 2.68
N LYS A 994 -16.41 -28.10 3.58
CA LYS A 994 -17.85 -28.22 3.36
C LYS A 994 -18.32 -27.36 2.18
N LEU A 995 -17.92 -26.08 2.13
CA LEU A 995 -18.28 -25.19 1.02
C LEU A 995 -17.72 -25.68 -0.31
N LYS A 996 -16.51 -26.24 -0.32
CA LYS A 996 -15.87 -26.86 -1.48
C LYS A 996 -16.65 -28.09 -1.93
N ALA A 997 -17.04 -28.98 -1.03
CA ALA A 997 -17.85 -30.15 -1.35
C ALA A 997 -19.21 -29.76 -1.93
N ASP A 998 -19.88 -28.76 -1.34
CA ASP A 998 -21.16 -28.24 -1.82
C ASP A 998 -21.01 -27.59 -3.20
N ALA A 999 -19.97 -26.78 -3.41
CA ALA A 999 -19.64 -26.19 -4.70
C ALA A 999 -19.37 -27.27 -5.76
N ARG A 1000 -18.57 -28.29 -5.40
CA ARG A 1000 -18.25 -29.43 -6.26
C ARG A 1000 -19.51 -30.15 -6.72
N ALA A 1001 -20.40 -30.50 -5.79
CA ALA A 1001 -21.64 -31.20 -6.12
C ALA A 1001 -22.51 -30.39 -7.11
N LYS A 1002 -22.63 -29.08 -6.88
CA LYS A 1002 -23.44 -28.19 -7.73
C LYS A 1002 -22.82 -27.95 -9.11
N LEU A 1003 -21.51 -27.69 -9.18
CA LEU A 1003 -20.82 -27.46 -10.45
C LEU A 1003 -20.75 -28.74 -11.30
N LEU A 1004 -20.60 -29.92 -10.69
CA LEU A 1004 -20.69 -31.19 -11.43
C LEU A 1004 -22.08 -31.43 -11.98
N LYS A 1005 -23.13 -31.14 -11.19
CA LYS A 1005 -24.51 -31.19 -11.67
C LYS A 1005 -24.70 -30.28 -12.88
N PHE A 1006 -24.32 -29.00 -12.75
CA PHE A 1006 -24.39 -28.02 -13.86
C PHE A 1006 -23.63 -28.51 -15.09
N SER A 1007 -22.39 -28.98 -14.91
CA SER A 1007 -21.57 -29.50 -16.01
C SER A 1007 -22.16 -30.73 -16.70
N SER A 1008 -22.89 -31.57 -15.96
CA SER A 1008 -23.54 -32.75 -16.52
C SER A 1008 -24.81 -32.42 -17.30
N GLU A 1009 -25.61 -31.47 -16.81
CA GLU A 1009 -26.86 -31.05 -17.45
C GLU A 1009 -26.60 -30.19 -18.70
N HIS A 1010 -25.52 -29.41 -18.71
CA HIS A 1010 -25.15 -28.48 -19.79
C HIS A 1010 -23.86 -28.89 -20.52
N ALA A 1011 -23.59 -30.20 -20.62
CA ALA A 1011 -22.33 -30.73 -21.16
C ALA A 1011 -22.09 -30.37 -22.63
N GLU A 1012 -23.14 -30.32 -23.46
CA GLU A 1012 -23.02 -29.96 -24.88
C GLU A 1012 -22.64 -28.49 -25.05
N ASP A 1013 -23.28 -27.59 -24.31
CA ASP A 1013 -22.94 -26.16 -24.29
C ASP A 1013 -21.46 -25.95 -23.95
N LEU A 1014 -20.97 -26.65 -22.93
CA LEU A 1014 -19.58 -26.55 -22.49
C LEU A 1014 -18.59 -27.09 -23.53
N ARG A 1015 -18.97 -28.05 -24.38
CA ARG A 1015 -18.13 -28.49 -25.52
C ARG A 1015 -18.08 -27.44 -26.63
N GLY A 1016 -19.08 -26.57 -26.70
CA GLY A 1016 -19.14 -25.45 -27.64
C GLY A 1016 -18.28 -24.23 -27.26
N ILE A 1017 -17.51 -24.28 -26.17
CA ILE A 1017 -16.70 -23.14 -25.72
C ILE A 1017 -15.65 -22.77 -26.79
N ARG A 1018 -15.72 -21.51 -27.24
CA ARG A 1018 -14.70 -20.90 -28.11
C ARG A 1018 -13.67 -20.14 -27.28
N GLU A 1019 -14.18 -19.36 -26.35
CA GLU A 1019 -13.39 -18.46 -25.51
C GLU A 1019 -14.00 -18.43 -24.11
N ALA A 1020 -13.14 -18.28 -23.10
CA ALA A 1020 -13.53 -18.15 -21.70
C ALA A 1020 -12.79 -16.96 -21.10
N GLU A 1021 -13.42 -16.26 -20.16
CA GLU A 1021 -12.87 -15.06 -19.51
C GLU A 1021 -12.45 -13.98 -20.53
N ALA A 1022 -13.16 -13.92 -21.66
CA ALA A 1022 -12.85 -13.10 -22.83
C ALA A 1022 -12.98 -11.61 -22.49
N ARG A 1023 -11.94 -10.84 -22.83
CA ARG A 1023 -11.96 -9.39 -22.62
C ARG A 1023 -12.63 -8.71 -23.78
N ILE A 1024 -13.45 -7.73 -23.46
CA ILE A 1024 -14.06 -6.85 -24.44
C ILE A 1024 -13.89 -5.41 -23.98
N GLU A 1025 -13.57 -4.57 -24.94
CA GLU A 1025 -13.53 -3.12 -24.78
C GLU A 1025 -13.97 -2.51 -26.09
N PHE A 1026 -14.98 -1.64 -26.03
CA PHE A 1026 -15.59 -1.10 -27.24
C PHE A 1026 -16.06 0.35 -27.04
N PRO A 1027 -16.09 1.16 -28.11
CA PRO A 1027 -16.51 2.54 -28.02
C PRO A 1027 -18.02 2.70 -27.77
N MET A 1028 -18.37 3.72 -27.00
CA MET A 1028 -19.74 4.11 -26.68
C MET A 1028 -19.77 5.63 -26.46
N GLU A 1029 -20.23 6.39 -27.46
CA GLU A 1029 -20.43 7.86 -27.45
C GLU A 1029 -19.63 8.65 -26.40
N HIS A 1030 -18.46 9.15 -26.78
CA HIS A 1030 -17.52 9.89 -25.92
C HIS A 1030 -17.01 9.11 -24.69
N ALA A 1031 -17.17 7.79 -24.65
CA ALA A 1031 -16.60 6.87 -23.68
C ALA A 1031 -16.23 5.52 -24.33
N THR A 1032 -15.59 4.65 -23.58
CA THR A 1032 -15.42 3.22 -23.89
C THR A 1032 -16.08 2.39 -22.80
N VAL A 1033 -16.64 1.24 -23.18
CA VAL A 1033 -17.20 0.27 -22.24
C VAL A 1033 -16.31 -0.96 -22.22
N ALA A 1034 -15.87 -1.34 -21.02
CA ALA A 1034 -15.05 -2.53 -20.80
C ALA A 1034 -15.83 -3.60 -20.03
N GLY A 1035 -15.48 -4.85 -20.30
CA GLY A 1035 -16.11 -6.00 -19.67
C GLY A 1035 -15.29 -7.27 -19.80
N ARG A 1036 -15.70 -8.27 -19.03
CA ARG A 1036 -15.17 -9.62 -19.14
C ARG A 1036 -16.35 -10.58 -19.29
N VAL A 1037 -16.37 -11.28 -20.41
CA VAL A 1037 -17.38 -12.29 -20.72
C VAL A 1037 -16.90 -13.61 -20.13
N ASP A 1038 -17.70 -14.25 -19.28
CA ASP A 1038 -17.30 -15.52 -18.67
C ASP A 1038 -17.13 -16.61 -19.75
N LEU A 1039 -18.07 -16.73 -20.69
CA LEU A 1039 -17.98 -17.66 -21.83
C LEU A 1039 -18.51 -17.08 -23.14
N ILE A 1040 -17.80 -17.39 -24.22
CA ILE A 1040 -18.26 -17.24 -25.60
C ILE A 1040 -18.39 -18.65 -26.20
N LEU A 1041 -19.62 -19.02 -26.57
CA LEU A 1041 -19.94 -20.32 -27.13
C LEU A 1041 -20.19 -20.22 -28.65
N GLN A 1042 -19.86 -21.27 -29.38
CA GLN A 1042 -20.27 -21.42 -30.77
C GLN A 1042 -21.73 -21.91 -30.83
N GLN A 1043 -22.55 -21.24 -31.62
CA GLN A 1043 -23.83 -21.75 -32.10
C GLN A 1043 -23.84 -21.79 -33.64
N ASP A 1044 -24.81 -22.50 -34.23
CA ASP A 1044 -24.88 -22.83 -35.66
C ASP A 1044 -24.50 -21.65 -36.58
N ASP A 1045 -25.14 -20.49 -36.37
CA ASP A 1045 -25.03 -19.32 -37.26
C ASP A 1045 -24.28 -18.12 -36.64
N GLY A 1046 -23.74 -18.26 -35.42
CA GLY A 1046 -23.12 -17.15 -34.68
C GLY A 1046 -22.55 -17.53 -33.31
N LEU A 1047 -22.33 -16.52 -32.48
CA LEU A 1047 -21.82 -16.68 -31.11
C LEU A 1047 -22.94 -16.49 -30.10
N GLU A 1048 -22.84 -17.23 -28.99
CA GLU A 1048 -23.60 -16.97 -27.78
C GLU A 1048 -22.71 -16.36 -26.70
N VAL A 1049 -23.17 -15.27 -26.09
CA VAL A 1049 -22.53 -14.65 -24.93
C VAL A 1049 -23.18 -15.19 -23.66
N ARG A 1050 -22.38 -15.74 -22.75
CA ARG A 1050 -22.87 -16.29 -21.47
C ARG A 1050 -22.12 -15.71 -20.29
N ASP A 1051 -22.89 -15.24 -19.31
CA ASP A 1051 -22.38 -14.74 -18.03
C ASP A 1051 -22.88 -15.63 -16.88
N TYR A 1052 -22.00 -15.96 -15.96
CA TYR A 1052 -22.26 -16.77 -14.80
C TYR A 1052 -22.80 -15.92 -13.65
N LYS A 1053 -23.80 -16.47 -12.96
CA LYS A 1053 -24.32 -15.93 -11.72
C LYS A 1053 -24.39 -17.03 -10.67
N THR A 1054 -24.18 -16.65 -9.42
CA THR A 1054 -24.21 -17.63 -8.33
C THR A 1054 -25.61 -18.22 -8.14
N SER A 1055 -26.66 -17.40 -8.05
CA SER A 1055 -28.06 -17.87 -7.96
C SER A 1055 -29.07 -16.81 -8.41
N GLY A 1056 -30.18 -17.25 -9.00
CA GLY A 1056 -31.30 -16.41 -9.45
C GLY A 1056 -32.14 -15.84 -8.31
N LYS A 1057 -31.90 -16.27 -7.07
CA LYS A 1057 -32.49 -15.67 -5.86
C LYS A 1057 -31.81 -14.38 -5.42
N VAL A 1058 -30.56 -14.17 -5.85
CA VAL A 1058 -29.73 -13.03 -5.44
C VAL A 1058 -29.78 -11.90 -6.47
N VAL A 1059 -29.66 -12.26 -7.75
CA VAL A 1059 -29.73 -11.34 -8.88
C VAL A 1059 -30.78 -11.87 -9.85
N THR A 1060 -31.77 -11.04 -10.18
CA THR A 1060 -32.81 -11.43 -11.12
C THR A 1060 -32.28 -11.40 -12.57
N PRO A 1061 -32.87 -12.16 -13.50
CA PRO A 1061 -32.51 -12.08 -14.92
C PRO A 1061 -32.57 -10.64 -15.46
N ASP A 1062 -33.60 -9.88 -15.11
CA ASP A 1062 -33.76 -8.48 -15.56
C ASP A 1062 -32.63 -7.56 -15.06
N GLU A 1063 -32.14 -7.79 -13.84
CA GLU A 1063 -31.04 -7.02 -13.24
C GLU A 1063 -29.69 -7.32 -13.89
N ALA A 1064 -29.51 -8.52 -14.44
CA ALA A 1064 -28.27 -8.95 -15.09
C ALA A 1064 -28.32 -8.85 -16.62
N ALA A 1065 -29.50 -8.74 -17.22
CA ALA A 1065 -29.70 -8.69 -18.68
C ALA A 1065 -28.91 -7.56 -19.35
N LEU A 1066 -28.84 -6.37 -18.72
CA LEU A 1066 -28.08 -5.24 -19.27
C LEU A 1066 -26.59 -5.59 -19.44
N GLN A 1067 -25.99 -6.30 -18.49
CA GLN A 1067 -24.57 -6.70 -18.55
C GLN A 1067 -24.29 -7.52 -19.81
N VAL A 1068 -25.09 -8.57 -20.02
CA VAL A 1068 -24.94 -9.50 -21.13
C VAL A 1068 -25.25 -8.83 -22.48
N ARG A 1069 -26.22 -7.91 -22.53
CA ARG A 1069 -26.50 -7.11 -23.73
C ARG A 1069 -25.36 -6.16 -24.07
N LEU A 1070 -24.73 -5.53 -23.08
CA LEU A 1070 -23.52 -4.73 -23.31
C LEU A 1070 -22.38 -5.61 -23.85
N TYR A 1071 -22.27 -6.85 -23.37
CA TYR A 1071 -21.27 -7.77 -23.89
C TYR A 1071 -21.54 -8.19 -25.34
N ALA A 1072 -22.81 -8.45 -25.68
CA ALA A 1072 -23.22 -8.71 -27.06
C ALA A 1072 -22.95 -7.50 -27.97
N LEU A 1073 -23.27 -6.28 -27.52
CA LEU A 1073 -22.93 -5.03 -28.22
C LEU A 1073 -21.43 -4.91 -28.46
N GLY A 1074 -20.61 -5.24 -27.46
CA GLY A 1074 -19.16 -5.23 -27.59
C GLY A 1074 -18.67 -6.19 -28.67
N LEU A 1075 -19.11 -7.46 -28.64
CA LEU A 1075 -18.71 -8.42 -29.67
C LEU A 1075 -19.21 -8.06 -31.08
N GLN A 1076 -20.44 -7.54 -31.20
CA GLN A 1076 -20.96 -7.02 -32.47
C GLN A 1076 -20.16 -5.83 -32.97
N SER A 1077 -19.76 -4.94 -32.06
CA SER A 1077 -18.90 -3.82 -32.40
C SER A 1077 -17.54 -4.28 -32.90
N CYS A 1078 -17.06 -5.47 -32.47
CA CYS A 1078 -15.86 -6.17 -32.96
C CYS A 1078 -16.06 -6.94 -34.28
N GLY A 1079 -17.19 -6.74 -34.97
CA GLY A 1079 -17.51 -7.45 -36.22
C GLY A 1079 -17.90 -8.92 -36.03
N LYS A 1080 -18.12 -9.39 -34.79
CA LYS A 1080 -18.58 -10.76 -34.52
C LYS A 1080 -20.10 -10.85 -34.60
N ILE A 1081 -20.62 -11.94 -35.19
CA ILE A 1081 -22.05 -12.21 -35.26
C ILE A 1081 -22.49 -12.83 -33.93
N VAL A 1082 -23.29 -12.11 -33.14
CA VAL A 1082 -23.89 -12.61 -31.88
C VAL A 1082 -25.35 -12.94 -32.13
N GLY A 1083 -25.70 -14.23 -32.05
CA GLY A 1083 -27.05 -14.73 -32.34
C GLY A 1083 -27.93 -14.88 -31.10
N SER A 1084 -27.32 -15.07 -29.93
CA SER A 1084 -28.04 -15.29 -28.67
C SER A 1084 -27.20 -14.87 -27.47
N ALA A 1085 -27.83 -14.72 -26.32
CA ALA A 1085 -27.11 -14.54 -25.06
C ALA A 1085 -27.87 -15.15 -23.88
N SER A 1086 -27.16 -15.45 -22.81
CA SER A 1086 -27.74 -16.15 -21.66
C SER A 1086 -27.06 -15.85 -20.31
N LEU A 1087 -27.81 -16.13 -19.25
CA LEU A 1087 -27.36 -16.09 -17.86
C LEU A 1087 -27.39 -17.51 -17.30
N ALA A 1088 -26.25 -17.98 -16.79
CA ALA A 1088 -26.11 -19.31 -16.20
C ALA A 1088 -26.01 -19.22 -14.67
N PHE A 1089 -27.03 -19.72 -13.98
CA PHE A 1089 -27.12 -19.73 -12.51
C PHE A 1089 -26.51 -21.03 -11.96
N LEU A 1090 -25.23 -20.96 -11.59
CA LEU A 1090 -24.40 -22.12 -11.27
C LEU A 1090 -24.95 -22.97 -10.12
N LEU A 1091 -25.50 -22.36 -9.06
CA LEU A 1091 -26.04 -23.13 -7.92
C LEU A 1091 -27.44 -23.69 -8.17
N ASP A 1092 -28.20 -23.07 -9.08
CA ASP A 1092 -29.57 -23.46 -9.43
C ASP A 1092 -29.59 -24.46 -10.60
N SER A 1093 -28.44 -24.65 -11.26
CA SER A 1093 -28.25 -25.48 -12.46
C SER A 1093 -29.10 -25.06 -13.65
N SER A 1094 -29.44 -23.77 -13.75
CA SER A 1094 -30.35 -23.24 -14.77
C SER A 1094 -29.64 -22.24 -15.70
N VAL A 1095 -30.08 -22.22 -16.97
CA VAL A 1095 -29.65 -21.26 -17.98
C VAL A 1095 -30.88 -20.51 -18.48
N VAL A 1096 -30.83 -19.19 -18.47
CA VAL A 1096 -31.94 -18.31 -18.87
C VAL A 1096 -31.48 -17.48 -20.07
N GLY A 1097 -32.22 -17.55 -21.18
CA GLY A 1097 -31.96 -16.75 -22.37
C GLY A 1097 -32.23 -15.27 -22.14
N VAL A 1098 -31.42 -14.41 -22.76
CA VAL A 1098 -31.55 -12.95 -22.77
C VAL A 1098 -31.70 -12.50 -24.21
N GLY A 1099 -32.78 -11.76 -24.50
CA GLY A 1099 -33.01 -11.19 -25.83
C GLY A 1099 -31.92 -10.20 -26.23
N VAL A 1100 -31.35 -10.41 -27.42
CA VAL A 1100 -30.30 -9.61 -28.06
C VAL A 1100 -30.69 -9.23 -29.50
N GLY A 1101 -31.98 -9.07 -29.77
CA GLY A 1101 -32.46 -8.49 -31.01
C GLY A 1101 -32.10 -7.01 -31.11
N ALA A 1102 -32.28 -6.43 -32.30
CA ALA A 1102 -31.90 -5.05 -32.58
C ALA A 1102 -32.52 -4.06 -31.58
N ASP A 1103 -33.81 -4.22 -31.25
CA ASP A 1103 -34.52 -3.34 -30.31
C ASP A 1103 -33.96 -3.44 -28.88
N GLU A 1104 -33.63 -4.64 -28.39
CA GLU A 1104 -33.10 -4.79 -27.03
C GLU A 1104 -31.67 -4.29 -26.91
N LEU A 1105 -30.86 -4.47 -27.95
CA LEU A 1105 -29.50 -3.96 -28.01
C LEU A 1105 -29.47 -2.44 -28.15
N ASP A 1106 -30.37 -1.84 -28.93
CA ASP A 1106 -30.51 -0.40 -29.04
C ASP A 1106 -30.98 0.24 -27.72
N ALA A 1107 -31.93 -0.41 -27.02
CA ALA A 1107 -32.34 0.01 -25.69
C ALA A 1107 -31.19 -0.08 -24.66
N ALA A 1108 -30.37 -1.14 -24.73
CA ALA A 1108 -29.20 -1.29 -23.86
C ALA A 1108 -28.13 -0.23 -24.15
N ARG A 1109 -27.87 0.06 -25.43
CA ARG A 1109 -26.97 1.13 -25.88
C ARG A 1109 -27.42 2.48 -25.36
N THR A 1110 -28.69 2.83 -25.60
CA THR A 1110 -29.30 4.09 -25.15
C THR A 1110 -29.24 4.23 -23.63
N ALA A 1111 -29.51 3.16 -22.88
CA ALA A 1111 -29.40 3.18 -21.43
C ALA A 1111 -27.95 3.45 -20.97
N ALA A 1112 -26.97 2.77 -21.57
CA ALA A 1112 -25.56 2.98 -21.25
C ALA A 1112 -25.09 4.40 -21.59
N GLN A 1113 -25.45 4.93 -22.76
CA GLN A 1113 -25.14 6.32 -23.17
C GLN A 1113 -25.72 7.33 -22.17
N ASN A 1114 -26.97 7.17 -21.76
CA ASN A 1114 -27.59 8.04 -20.76
C ASN A 1114 -26.87 7.97 -19.40
N TYR A 1115 -26.41 6.78 -18.99
CA TYR A 1115 -25.65 6.63 -17.75
C TYR A 1115 -24.27 7.29 -17.85
N ILE A 1116 -23.56 7.08 -18.96
CA ILE A 1116 -22.27 7.72 -19.25
C ILE A 1116 -22.41 9.24 -19.23
N GLN A 1117 -23.40 9.79 -19.93
CA GLN A 1117 -23.69 11.23 -19.94
C GLN A 1117 -23.99 11.75 -18.53
N GLY A 1118 -24.75 11.00 -17.73
CA GLY A 1118 -25.03 11.33 -16.34
C GLY A 1118 -23.78 11.33 -15.45
N ILE A 1119 -22.87 10.37 -15.63
CA ILE A 1119 -21.60 10.27 -14.91
C ILE A 1119 -20.67 11.42 -15.31
N ASN A 1120 -20.45 11.64 -16.60
CA ASN A 1120 -19.62 12.72 -17.15
C ASN A 1120 -20.15 14.10 -16.73
N GLY A 1121 -21.48 14.29 -16.76
CA GLY A 1121 -22.14 15.49 -16.29
C GLY A 1121 -22.20 15.64 -14.76
N ARG A 1122 -21.55 14.75 -13.99
CA ARG A 1122 -21.52 14.73 -12.52
C ARG A 1122 -22.90 14.75 -11.86
N ASN A 1123 -23.88 14.12 -12.50
CA ASN A 1123 -25.26 14.08 -12.05
C ASN A 1123 -25.51 12.83 -11.21
N PHE A 1124 -25.63 12.98 -9.88
CA PHE A 1124 -25.77 11.85 -8.94
C PHE A 1124 -27.01 11.91 -8.03
N PRO A 1125 -28.24 12.01 -8.59
CA PRO A 1125 -29.46 12.05 -7.80
C PRO A 1125 -29.74 10.69 -7.14
N ALA A 1126 -30.34 10.72 -5.95
CA ALA A 1126 -30.83 9.50 -5.34
C ALA A 1126 -32.06 8.97 -6.10
N LYS A 1127 -32.11 7.66 -6.33
CA LYS A 1127 -33.21 6.95 -7.00
C LYS A 1127 -33.86 5.96 -6.03
N PRO A 1128 -34.74 6.41 -5.12
CA PRO A 1128 -35.41 5.53 -4.18
C PRO A 1128 -36.30 4.51 -4.90
N GLY A 1129 -36.27 3.25 -4.47
CA GLY A 1129 -37.03 2.16 -5.08
C GLY A 1129 -36.84 0.83 -4.36
N PRO A 1130 -37.34 -0.30 -4.92
CA PRO A 1130 -37.29 -1.61 -4.27
C PRO A 1130 -35.88 -2.05 -3.85
N PHE A 1131 -34.87 -1.68 -4.62
CA PHE A 1131 -33.47 -1.95 -4.32
C PHE A 1131 -33.00 -1.37 -2.97
N CYS A 1132 -33.61 -0.28 -2.48
CA CYS A 1132 -33.24 0.36 -1.22
C CYS A 1132 -33.32 -0.57 0.00
N SER A 1133 -34.20 -1.56 -0.04
CA SER A 1133 -34.38 -2.55 1.05
C SER A 1133 -33.17 -3.46 1.24
N ARG A 1134 -32.39 -3.70 0.16
CA ARG A 1134 -31.20 -4.57 0.12
C ARG A 1134 -29.93 -3.81 -0.26
N CYS A 1135 -29.95 -2.48 -0.20
CA CYS A 1135 -28.79 -1.64 -0.46
C CYS A 1135 -27.86 -1.65 0.76
N ASP A 1136 -26.59 -2.02 0.56
CA ASP A 1136 -25.56 -2.11 1.61
C ASP A 1136 -25.34 -0.79 2.38
N TYR A 1137 -25.66 0.33 1.76
CA TYR A 1137 -25.50 1.69 2.31
C TYR A 1137 -26.80 2.25 2.90
N GLY A 1138 -27.84 1.42 3.02
CA GLY A 1138 -29.16 1.85 3.46
C GLY A 1138 -29.16 2.48 4.86
N THR A 1139 -28.26 2.08 5.75
CA THR A 1139 -28.14 2.63 7.12
C THR A 1139 -27.77 4.12 7.13
N ILE A 1140 -26.93 4.55 6.19
CA ILE A 1140 -26.44 5.93 6.10
C ILE A 1140 -27.16 6.76 5.02
N CYS A 1141 -27.99 6.14 4.18
CA CYS A 1141 -28.68 6.82 3.09
C CYS A 1141 -29.92 7.58 3.59
N ARG A 1142 -29.88 8.92 3.49
CA ARG A 1142 -31.01 9.79 3.87
C ARG A 1142 -32.26 9.66 3.00
N TRP A 1143 -32.12 9.10 1.80
CA TRP A 1143 -33.23 8.90 0.84
C TRP A 1143 -33.75 7.46 0.81
N LYS A 1144 -33.37 6.61 1.77
CA LYS A 1144 -33.88 5.24 1.84
C LYS A 1144 -35.41 5.27 1.92
N ALA A 1145 -36.07 4.69 0.93
CA ALA A 1145 -37.51 4.43 0.99
C ALA A 1145 -37.76 3.53 2.20
N ARG A 1146 -38.58 4.00 3.15
CA ARG A 1146 -39.01 3.22 4.31
C ARG A 1146 -40.02 2.18 3.92
#